data_AF-A0A954CJT0-F1
#
_entry.id   AF-A0A954CJT0-F1
#
_cell.length_a   1.000
_cell.length_b   1.000
_cell.length_c   1.000
_cell.angle_alpha   90.00
_cell.angle_beta   90.00
_cell.angle_gamma   90.00
#
_symmetry.space_group_name_H-M   'P 1'
#
loop_
_entity.id
_entity.type
_entity.pdbx_description
1 polymer ?
#
loop_
_entity_poly.entity_id
_entity_poly.type
_entity_poly.pdbx_seq_one_letter_code
_entity_poly.pdbx_strand_id
1 'polypeptide(L)'
;MRIRYALSAAALFLGLVSVTSIEAVPSVAQASSTSEPQLQQSPQDELRNWVPDTPFDLTGDLPKDQEIRVAVLKGIDYILGQQREDGSWDVELSGEILSGTADDAVDAVCATSMSGMALRDFAYMNEFRIEPAIRKAAEFVMDRVLRGKLSTKVWYAIWRYSFGLRFLMGEYRAATDEAYKAQLFAVCRRMMDAVLSMQKTNDELKEFIKLQRRNREETPARTGLIFPPLPGSVNSGGAPVIMVEAGSTADKAGIKPGDLIVGLDDIKIASVYDFHLAEEELIQGQSVTFLVKRPGAAEPEKIKTKILEAWPAGIGMRLREDPDGLKISGFWPGSDAEQEGLMQDDIILEIDNKDVKSLDDVEKVLQDIRIGSKVSVRYERDGKKKRARVESTQRRPGWMGAYIDDEDKGDENGALIARVQGNSRAAQMSLVKGDRITHINDHPIRGADHYAMLMATMWEGQAVRVRALRLEEEKPEGEEGAKPEEGKEGEAKAAEEPKPSKDKPAETPETEKPKPKIIAKEILGEIRLSAFLQRGDLQFAPKGGGRGRGGVYVGEVLKGGASDGRNGLKTDDQIVSINGTVINNMNEFGRAMRTVYVDDIATIKVNRGGVMKEVQIRAKATPPTKNNEEGGWAYYFEKPHAPSFVTAAVILNFLEFDETFGKISRTHDRKRKEAIKDATDALMGLRVHDKKNKVHSYVYDIRGVEIENWIDIHGNVGRIMVGELAANAVNKISRSALSRALDDFFEYRAELDMVRTYPHTHYGKRFNNAAYYWLFGHYYAALASHSVGGSKGEKARELICKAVMLKREPNGTWLGHKGFGPLCGTSHALLIMGQLKDMSWAIIPNAGKAEGK
;
A
#
# COMPACT_ATOMS: atom_id res chain seq x y z
N MET A 1 57.44 16.29 9.48
CA MET A 1 57.57 17.71 9.10
C MET A 1 56.30 18.09 8.36
N ARG A 2 55.30 18.69 9.03
CA ARG A 2 55.06 20.14 9.26
C ARG A 2 54.69 20.94 7.99
N ILE A 3 53.48 21.54 8.05
CA ILE A 3 53.01 22.83 7.47
C ILE A 3 52.50 22.73 6.01
N ARG A 4 51.22 22.93 5.65
CA ARG A 4 50.12 23.94 5.84
C ARG A 4 49.94 24.81 4.57
N TYR A 5 48.70 24.80 4.05
CA TYR A 5 47.85 25.88 3.47
C TYR A 5 48.36 26.88 2.42
N ALA A 6 47.58 27.05 1.33
CA ALA A 6 46.92 28.31 0.84
C ALA A 6 46.57 28.16 -0.67
N LEU A 7 45.28 28.17 -1.07
CA LEU A 7 44.43 29.32 -1.46
C LEU A 7 44.81 30.02 -2.79
N SER A 8 43.89 29.87 -3.76
CA SER A 8 43.33 30.90 -4.65
C SER A 8 44.11 31.46 -5.87
N ALA A 9 43.45 31.25 -7.02
CA ALA A 9 43.09 32.25 -8.04
C ALA A 9 44.11 32.73 -9.10
N ALA A 10 43.67 32.51 -10.35
CA ALA A 10 43.62 33.46 -11.48
C ALA A 10 44.92 33.88 -12.22
N ALA A 11 44.97 33.37 -13.47
CA ALA A 11 45.08 34.14 -14.71
C ALA A 11 46.47 34.45 -15.35
N LEU A 12 46.55 34.04 -16.63
CA LEU A 12 47.07 34.78 -17.80
C LEU A 12 48.61 34.87 -18.05
N PHE A 13 49.14 34.15 -19.06
CA PHE A 13 49.43 34.63 -20.43
C PHE A 13 50.34 33.66 -21.24
N LEU A 14 49.82 33.26 -22.41
CA LEU A 14 50.44 33.03 -23.74
C LEU A 14 51.84 32.40 -23.92
N GLY A 15 51.86 31.36 -24.77
CA GLY A 15 53.03 30.90 -25.54
C GLY A 15 52.58 30.12 -26.78
N LEU A 16 52.59 30.78 -27.93
CA LEU A 16 52.24 30.32 -29.28
C LEU A 16 52.99 29.05 -29.72
N VAL A 17 52.29 28.10 -30.34
CA VAL A 17 52.81 27.33 -31.50
C VAL A 17 51.71 27.20 -32.54
N SER A 18 52.12 27.48 -33.78
CA SER A 18 51.33 27.63 -35.01
C SER A 18 50.78 26.33 -35.58
N VAL A 19 49.64 26.50 -36.25
CA VAL A 19 48.78 25.56 -36.96
C VAL A 19 49.44 24.95 -38.21
N THR A 20 49.24 23.66 -38.44
CA THR A 20 48.99 23.10 -39.78
C THR A 20 47.89 22.04 -39.73
N SER A 21 46.73 22.41 -40.29
CA SER A 21 45.73 21.59 -41.02
C SER A 21 45.14 20.33 -40.37
N ILE A 22 43.95 20.49 -39.77
CA ILE A 22 42.89 19.47 -39.74
C ILE A 22 41.63 20.11 -40.32
N GLU A 23 40.94 19.35 -41.16
CA GLU A 23 39.78 19.73 -41.96
C GLU A 23 38.61 20.30 -41.14
N ALA A 24 37.89 21.24 -41.76
CA ALA A 24 36.86 22.06 -41.15
C ALA A 24 35.64 21.26 -40.69
N VAL A 25 35.35 21.35 -39.39
CA VAL A 25 34.00 21.17 -38.84
C VAL A 25 33.20 22.42 -39.23
N PRO A 26 32.03 22.32 -39.89
CA PRO A 26 31.22 23.50 -40.18
C PRO A 26 30.71 24.11 -38.88
N SER A 27 30.92 25.43 -38.76
CA SER A 27 30.51 26.25 -37.63
C SER A 27 29.02 26.10 -37.34
N VAL A 28 28.69 26.02 -36.06
CA VAL A 28 27.35 26.28 -35.52
C VAL A 28 26.86 27.61 -36.10
N ALA A 29 25.98 27.52 -37.09
CA ALA A 29 25.16 28.64 -37.49
C ALA A 29 24.28 28.98 -36.28
N GLN A 30 24.40 30.21 -35.78
CA GLN A 30 23.33 30.81 -35.01
C GLN A 30 22.09 30.81 -35.91
N ALA A 31 21.23 29.82 -35.73
CA ALA A 31 19.90 29.87 -36.29
C ALA A 31 19.12 30.93 -35.50
N SER A 32 19.12 32.15 -36.03
CA SER A 32 18.03 33.08 -35.78
C SER A 32 16.76 32.48 -36.36
N SER A 33 16.05 31.65 -35.59
CA SER A 33 14.68 31.32 -35.90
C SER A 33 13.80 32.45 -35.39
N THR A 34 13.51 33.42 -36.26
CA THR A 34 12.19 34.04 -36.25
C THR A 34 11.19 32.94 -36.60
N SER A 35 10.81 32.13 -35.63
CA SER A 35 9.62 31.30 -35.74
C SER A 35 8.44 32.26 -35.60
N GLU A 36 7.62 32.34 -36.64
CA GLU A 36 6.23 32.77 -36.50
C GLU A 36 5.62 32.13 -35.24
N PRO A 37 4.72 32.82 -34.51
CA PRO A 37 4.07 32.20 -33.36
C PRO A 37 3.28 31.00 -33.85
N GLN A 38 3.88 29.80 -33.74
CA GLN A 38 3.17 28.55 -33.89
C GLN A 38 2.12 28.57 -32.78
N LEU A 39 0.85 28.64 -33.19
CA LEU A 39 -0.28 28.33 -32.32
C LEU A 39 0.09 27.06 -31.56
N GLN A 40 0.30 27.18 -30.24
CA GLN A 40 0.43 26.01 -29.37
C GLN A 40 -0.77 25.12 -29.65
N GLN A 41 -0.51 23.95 -30.23
CA GLN A 41 -1.56 22.97 -30.47
C GLN A 41 -2.21 22.64 -29.15
N SER A 42 -3.55 22.62 -29.10
CA SER A 42 -4.21 22.17 -27.90
C SER A 42 -3.83 20.70 -27.65
N PRO A 43 -3.80 20.21 -26.40
CA PRO A 43 -3.56 18.80 -26.09
C PRO A 43 -4.49 17.83 -26.85
N GLN A 44 -5.67 18.32 -27.24
CA GLN A 44 -6.65 17.59 -28.04
C GLN A 44 -6.26 17.49 -29.52
N ASP A 45 -5.55 18.49 -30.06
CA ASP A 45 -5.03 18.50 -31.43
C ASP A 45 -3.79 17.63 -31.57
N GLU A 46 -2.90 17.62 -30.57
CA GLU A 46 -1.76 16.69 -30.51
C GLU A 46 -2.23 15.23 -30.57
N LEU A 47 -3.30 14.88 -29.82
CA LEU A 47 -3.84 13.53 -29.82
C LEU A 47 -4.51 13.15 -31.14
N ARG A 48 -5.22 14.11 -31.77
CA ARG A 48 -5.89 13.89 -33.07
C ARG A 48 -4.89 13.66 -34.20
N ASN A 49 -3.73 14.29 -34.12
CA ASN A 49 -2.72 14.28 -35.18
C ASN A 49 -1.60 13.26 -34.93
N TRP A 50 -1.51 12.66 -33.72
CA TRP A 50 -0.53 11.63 -33.44
C TRP A 50 -0.77 10.37 -34.30
N VAL A 51 0.32 9.83 -34.85
CA VAL A 51 0.34 8.58 -35.62
C VAL A 51 1.31 7.59 -34.97
N PRO A 52 1.06 6.27 -35.09
CA PRO A 52 1.98 5.27 -34.57
C PRO A 52 3.37 5.42 -35.16
N ASP A 53 4.39 5.27 -34.31
CA ASP A 53 5.78 5.33 -34.73
C ASP A 53 6.13 4.20 -35.70
N THR A 54 7.18 4.36 -36.50
CA THR A 54 7.77 3.22 -37.21
C THR A 54 8.45 2.27 -36.22
N PRO A 55 8.27 0.94 -36.35
CA PRO A 55 9.03 -0.04 -35.57
C PRO A 55 10.54 0.16 -35.73
N PHE A 56 11.32 -0.13 -34.69
CA PHE A 56 12.77 -0.03 -34.80
C PHE A 56 13.33 -1.10 -35.75
N ASP A 57 14.34 -0.73 -36.53
CA ASP A 57 15.16 -1.69 -37.27
C ASP A 57 16.34 -2.12 -36.39
N LEU A 58 16.39 -3.40 -36.02
CA LEU A 58 17.43 -3.98 -35.16
C LEU A 58 18.46 -4.81 -35.95
N THR A 59 18.43 -4.74 -37.29
CA THR A 59 19.33 -5.49 -38.18
C THR A 59 20.74 -4.91 -38.23
N GLY A 60 20.91 -3.61 -37.94
CA GLY A 60 22.20 -2.92 -37.90
C GLY A 60 23.15 -3.44 -36.82
N ASP A 61 24.40 -2.99 -36.84
CA ASP A 61 25.43 -3.43 -35.90
C ASP A 61 25.09 -3.09 -34.42
N LEU A 62 25.69 -3.83 -33.49
CA LEU A 62 25.61 -3.50 -32.07
C LEU A 62 26.33 -2.15 -31.82
N PRO A 63 25.75 -1.23 -31.02
CA PRO A 63 26.44 0.01 -30.64
C PRO A 63 27.80 -0.28 -29.99
N LYS A 64 28.77 0.60 -30.21
CA LYS A 64 30.11 0.41 -29.65
C LYS A 64 30.07 0.59 -28.13
N ASP A 65 30.93 -0.14 -27.41
CA ASP A 65 31.04 -0.07 -25.94
C ASP A 65 31.18 1.35 -25.40
N GLN A 66 31.96 2.20 -26.08
CA GLN A 66 32.14 3.59 -25.67
C GLN A 66 30.85 4.41 -25.82
N GLU A 67 30.03 4.15 -26.83
CA GLU A 67 28.74 4.81 -27.02
C GLU A 67 27.75 4.40 -25.93
N ILE A 68 27.73 3.11 -25.59
CA ILE A 68 26.93 2.55 -24.50
C ILE A 68 27.35 3.19 -23.17
N ARG A 69 28.65 3.20 -22.86
CA ARG A 69 29.18 3.76 -21.62
C ARG A 69 28.86 5.25 -21.47
N VAL A 70 29.03 6.04 -22.53
CA VAL A 70 28.67 7.47 -22.52
C VAL A 70 27.17 7.66 -22.30
N ALA A 71 26.32 6.82 -22.89
CA ALA A 71 24.89 6.87 -22.69
C ALA A 71 24.51 6.57 -21.24
N VAL A 72 25.05 5.51 -20.66
CA VAL A 72 24.82 5.10 -19.27
C VAL A 72 25.25 6.21 -18.31
N LEU A 73 26.44 6.80 -18.50
CA LEU A 73 26.92 7.91 -17.66
C LEU A 73 26.00 9.13 -17.71
N LYS A 74 25.47 9.50 -18.89
CA LYS A 74 24.49 10.58 -19.02
C LYS A 74 23.19 10.27 -18.27
N GLY A 75 22.72 9.03 -18.32
CA GLY A 75 21.56 8.58 -17.55
C GLY A 75 21.81 8.67 -16.04
N ILE A 76 22.97 8.22 -15.57
CA ILE A 76 23.38 8.32 -14.16
C ILE A 76 23.44 9.77 -13.71
N ASP A 77 24.09 10.65 -14.48
CA ASP A 77 24.20 12.07 -14.16
C ASP A 77 22.83 12.75 -14.11
N TYR A 78 21.93 12.39 -15.01
CA TYR A 78 20.55 12.86 -14.99
C TYR A 78 19.84 12.44 -13.69
N ILE A 79 19.82 11.15 -13.36
CA ILE A 79 19.14 10.65 -12.15
C ILE A 79 19.73 11.32 -10.90
N LEU A 80 21.05 11.34 -10.74
CA LEU A 80 21.70 11.96 -9.58
C LEU A 80 21.34 13.45 -9.46
N GLY A 81 21.22 14.16 -10.59
CA GLY A 81 20.82 15.57 -10.62
C GLY A 81 19.35 15.83 -10.25
N GLN A 82 18.50 14.80 -10.20
CA GLN A 82 17.09 14.90 -9.81
C GLN A 82 16.83 14.52 -8.34
N GLN A 83 17.84 14.08 -7.57
CA GLN A 83 17.62 13.64 -6.20
C GLN A 83 17.29 14.84 -5.30
N ARG A 84 16.23 14.71 -4.50
CA ARG A 84 15.87 15.71 -3.49
C ARG A 84 16.76 15.61 -2.25
N GLU A 85 16.72 16.66 -1.42
CA GLU A 85 17.52 16.71 -0.19
C GLU A 85 17.21 15.56 0.78
N ASP A 86 15.95 15.13 0.85
CA ASP A 86 15.47 14.02 1.67
C ASP A 86 15.83 12.62 1.12
N GLY A 87 16.57 12.56 0.01
CA GLY A 87 17.02 11.33 -0.63
C GLY A 87 16.03 10.75 -1.64
N SER A 88 14.83 11.31 -1.77
CA SER A 88 13.79 10.84 -2.68
C SER A 88 14.01 11.28 -4.13
N TRP A 89 13.44 10.51 -5.04
CA TRP A 89 13.19 10.88 -6.43
C TRP A 89 11.69 10.86 -6.66
N ASP A 90 11.04 11.99 -6.38
CA ASP A 90 9.61 12.15 -6.63
C ASP A 90 9.39 12.68 -8.05
N VAL A 91 8.32 12.24 -8.70
CA VAL A 91 7.93 12.75 -10.01
C VAL A 91 6.83 13.80 -9.83
N GLU A 92 7.13 15.05 -10.16
CA GLU A 92 6.10 16.05 -10.39
C GLU A 92 5.56 15.81 -11.82
N LEU A 93 4.38 15.18 -11.91
CA LEU A 93 3.74 14.97 -13.20
C LEU A 93 3.13 16.29 -13.68
N SER A 94 3.36 16.64 -14.94
CA SER A 94 2.65 17.76 -15.59
C SER A 94 1.15 17.48 -15.47
N GLY A 95 0.40 18.35 -14.79
CA GLY A 95 -0.99 18.17 -14.33
C GLY A 95 -2.09 17.90 -15.37
N GLU A 96 -1.79 17.25 -16.50
CA GLU A 96 -2.77 16.67 -17.40
C GLU A 96 -3.12 15.24 -16.97
N ILE A 97 -4.21 15.16 -16.21
CA ILE A 97 -4.98 14.01 -15.75
C ILE A 97 -4.73 12.73 -16.58
N LEU A 98 -3.97 11.79 -16.01
CA LEU A 98 -3.73 10.45 -16.53
C LEU A 98 -4.93 9.55 -16.23
N SER A 99 -6.09 9.79 -16.85
CA SER A 99 -7.37 9.11 -16.58
C SER A 99 -7.93 9.39 -15.18
N GLY A 100 -9.26 9.48 -15.05
CA GLY A 100 -9.94 9.55 -13.74
C GLY A 100 -9.85 8.26 -12.89
N THR A 101 -8.81 7.45 -13.14
CA THR A 101 -8.44 6.23 -12.39
C THR A 101 -6.94 6.18 -12.09
N ALA A 102 -6.14 7.15 -12.51
CA ALA A 102 -4.76 7.29 -12.03
C ALA A 102 -4.61 8.68 -11.43
N ASP A 103 -5.48 8.97 -10.47
CA ASP A 103 -5.27 10.10 -9.58
C ASP A 103 -4.01 9.77 -8.76
N ASP A 104 -2.94 10.51 -9.10
CA ASP A 104 -1.68 10.70 -8.38
C ASP A 104 -0.57 9.63 -8.51
N ALA A 105 0.19 9.79 -9.61
CA ALA A 105 1.65 9.62 -9.70
C ALA A 105 2.31 8.25 -9.43
N VAL A 106 3.49 8.05 -10.04
CA VAL A 106 4.45 7.07 -9.53
C VAL A 106 4.79 7.52 -8.11
N ASP A 107 4.41 6.71 -7.11
CA ASP A 107 4.74 6.99 -5.71
C ASP A 107 6.25 7.25 -5.57
N ALA A 108 6.58 8.30 -4.81
CA ALA A 108 7.91 8.60 -4.27
C ALA A 108 8.73 7.34 -3.93
N VAL A 109 8.17 6.38 -3.19
CA VAL A 109 8.85 5.13 -2.83
C VAL A 109 9.16 4.28 -4.06
N CYS A 110 8.23 4.17 -5.01
CA CYS A 110 8.43 3.42 -6.25
C CYS A 110 9.50 4.07 -7.14
N ALA A 111 9.40 5.37 -7.39
CA ALA A 111 10.37 6.11 -8.21
C ALA A 111 11.76 6.15 -7.56
N THR A 112 11.82 6.33 -6.24
CA THR A 112 13.06 6.29 -5.46
C THR A 112 13.71 4.92 -5.52
N SER A 113 12.94 3.86 -5.30
CA SER A 113 13.45 2.48 -5.34
C SER A 113 13.93 2.08 -6.72
N MET A 114 13.18 2.45 -7.77
CA MET A 114 13.57 2.19 -9.16
C MET A 114 14.86 2.92 -9.53
N SER A 115 15.00 4.18 -9.12
CA SER A 115 16.21 4.98 -9.37
C SER A 115 17.40 4.49 -8.56
N GLY A 116 17.19 4.10 -7.30
CA GLY A 116 18.21 3.47 -6.45
C GLY A 116 18.73 2.16 -7.02
N MET A 117 17.83 1.25 -7.45
CA MET A 117 18.22 0.01 -8.13
C MET A 117 18.98 0.28 -9.43
N ALA A 118 18.51 1.24 -10.23
CA ALA A 118 19.17 1.63 -11.47
C ALA A 118 20.60 2.09 -11.22
N LEU A 119 20.83 2.91 -10.17
CA LEU A 119 22.16 3.40 -9.80
C LEU A 119 23.04 2.30 -9.20
N ARG A 120 22.49 1.43 -8.34
CA ARG A 120 23.22 0.34 -7.66
C ARG A 120 23.95 -0.54 -8.65
N ASP A 121 23.30 -0.83 -9.76
CA ASP A 121 23.85 -1.60 -10.87
C ASP A 121 25.14 -0.99 -11.46
N PHE A 122 25.32 0.34 -11.39
CA PHE A 122 26.48 1.05 -11.93
C PHE A 122 27.31 1.77 -10.85
N ALA A 123 27.18 1.38 -9.57
CA ALA A 123 27.89 2.04 -8.48
C ALA A 123 29.42 2.10 -8.72
N TYR A 124 30.00 1.05 -9.31
CA TYR A 124 31.42 0.98 -9.67
C TYR A 124 31.88 2.06 -10.67
N MET A 125 30.98 2.66 -11.44
CA MET A 125 31.35 3.72 -12.40
C MET A 125 31.69 5.04 -11.71
N ASN A 126 31.07 5.31 -10.56
CA ASN A 126 31.31 6.52 -9.77
C ASN A 126 30.88 6.32 -8.31
N GLU A 127 31.59 5.45 -7.60
CA GLU A 127 31.25 5.03 -6.23
C GLU A 127 31.07 6.23 -5.29
N PHE A 128 31.94 7.24 -5.41
CA PHE A 128 31.93 8.45 -4.58
C PHE A 128 30.62 9.25 -4.69
N ARG A 129 29.99 9.30 -5.87
CA ARG A 129 28.71 10.01 -6.06
C ARG A 129 27.50 9.09 -5.88
N ILE A 130 27.63 7.83 -6.29
CA ILE A 130 26.51 6.91 -6.37
C ILE A 130 26.18 6.29 -5.01
N GLU A 131 27.18 5.82 -4.25
CA GLU A 131 26.93 5.18 -2.95
C GLU A 131 26.20 6.09 -1.95
N PRO A 132 26.59 7.37 -1.77
CA PRO A 132 25.87 8.26 -0.87
C PRO A 132 24.43 8.53 -1.33
N ALA A 133 24.20 8.65 -2.64
CA ALA A 133 22.88 8.89 -3.20
C ALA A 133 21.95 7.68 -2.96
N ILE A 134 22.46 6.47 -3.21
CA ILE A 134 21.71 5.24 -2.94
C ILE A 134 21.44 5.07 -1.45
N ARG A 135 22.42 5.36 -0.57
CA ARG A 135 22.22 5.27 0.87
C ARG A 135 21.11 6.19 1.36
N LYS A 136 21.07 7.44 0.90
CA LYS A 136 19.98 8.38 1.21
C LYS A 136 18.62 7.86 0.73
N ALA A 137 18.58 7.25 -0.45
CA ALA A 137 17.37 6.67 -1.01
C ALA A 137 16.88 5.47 -0.20
N ALA A 138 17.79 4.60 0.25
CA ALA A 138 17.47 3.48 1.13
C ALA A 138 16.94 3.97 2.49
N GLU A 139 17.58 4.98 3.08
CA GLU A 139 17.13 5.64 4.31
C GLU A 139 15.72 6.23 4.14
N PHE A 140 15.43 6.90 3.02
CA PHE A 140 14.09 7.38 2.70
C PHE A 140 13.05 6.26 2.65
N VAL A 141 13.32 5.18 1.89
CA VAL A 141 12.37 4.05 1.75
C VAL A 141 12.14 3.36 3.10
N MET A 142 13.22 3.09 3.84
CA MET A 142 13.13 2.49 5.17
C MET A 142 12.34 3.36 6.15
N ASP A 143 12.53 4.68 6.15
CA ASP A 143 11.79 5.61 7.01
C ASP A 143 10.27 5.50 6.77
N ARG A 144 9.84 5.46 5.50
CA ARG A 144 8.43 5.34 5.13
C ARG A 144 7.83 4.02 5.62
N VAL A 145 8.57 2.93 5.52
CA VAL A 145 8.14 1.62 6.00
C VAL A 145 8.08 1.61 7.53
N LEU A 146 9.15 2.01 8.22
CA LEU A 146 9.28 1.95 9.67
C LEU A 146 8.25 2.83 10.38
N ARG A 147 7.99 4.03 9.86
CA ARG A 147 6.98 4.95 10.41
C ARG A 147 5.54 4.55 10.06
N GLY A 148 5.35 3.49 9.27
CA GLY A 148 4.03 3.06 8.84
C GLY A 148 3.31 4.11 7.99
N LYS A 149 4.09 4.75 7.11
CA LYS A 149 3.62 5.74 6.13
C LYS A 149 3.31 5.10 4.77
N LEU A 150 3.39 3.77 4.68
CA LEU A 150 3.06 2.98 3.51
C LEU A 150 1.81 2.19 3.85
N SER A 151 0.66 2.63 3.35
CA SER A 151 -0.60 1.92 3.52
C SER A 151 -0.70 0.74 2.53
N THR A 152 -1.29 -0.36 2.97
CA THR A 152 -1.66 -1.49 2.10
C THR A 152 -3.01 -1.30 1.40
N LYS A 153 -3.75 -0.23 1.72
CA LYS A 153 -5.12 0.03 1.25
C LYS A 153 -5.23 1.14 0.22
N VAL A 154 -4.10 1.57 -0.33
CA VAL A 154 -4.04 2.61 -1.38
C VAL A 154 -3.85 2.01 -2.77
N TRP A 155 -4.10 2.82 -3.79
CA TRP A 155 -3.87 2.44 -5.19
C TRP A 155 -2.38 2.15 -5.40
N TYR A 156 -2.09 1.09 -6.17
CA TYR A 156 -0.71 0.67 -6.48
C TYR A 156 0.15 0.25 -5.26
N ALA A 157 -0.44 -0.01 -4.10
CA ALA A 157 0.28 -0.46 -2.89
C ALA A 157 1.26 -1.60 -3.22
N ILE A 158 0.79 -2.62 -3.95
CA ILE A 158 1.61 -3.76 -4.33
C ILE A 158 2.91 -3.38 -5.05
N TRP A 159 2.90 -2.33 -5.89
CA TRP A 159 4.09 -1.87 -6.63
C TRP A 159 5.06 -1.15 -5.71
N ARG A 160 4.57 -0.28 -4.82
CA ARG A 160 5.38 0.45 -3.83
C ARG A 160 6.19 -0.53 -2.98
N TYR A 161 5.51 -1.57 -2.47
CA TYR A 161 6.17 -2.62 -1.70
C TYR A 161 7.09 -3.49 -2.55
N SER A 162 6.66 -3.88 -3.75
CA SER A 162 7.47 -4.73 -4.64
C SER A 162 8.78 -4.06 -5.05
N PHE A 163 8.74 -2.81 -5.51
CA PHE A 163 9.94 -2.08 -5.92
C PHE A 163 10.85 -1.76 -4.74
N GLY A 164 10.29 -1.31 -3.61
CA GLY A 164 11.09 -1.03 -2.42
C GLY A 164 11.71 -2.27 -1.81
N LEU A 165 11.01 -3.41 -1.80
CA LEU A 165 11.56 -4.68 -1.34
C LEU A 165 12.77 -5.10 -2.19
N ARG A 166 12.65 -5.09 -3.53
CA ARG A 166 13.76 -5.43 -4.42
C ARG A 166 14.95 -4.50 -4.24
N PHE A 167 14.69 -3.20 -4.12
CA PHE A 167 15.73 -2.21 -3.88
C PHE A 167 16.50 -2.49 -2.60
N LEU A 168 15.80 -2.63 -1.47
CA LEU A 168 16.43 -2.87 -0.17
C LEU A 168 17.10 -4.26 -0.09
N MET A 169 16.64 -5.27 -0.82
CA MET A 169 17.36 -6.55 -0.97
C MET A 169 18.66 -6.40 -1.77
N GLY A 170 18.69 -5.53 -2.78
CA GLY A 170 19.92 -5.14 -3.48
C GLY A 170 20.90 -4.45 -2.53
N GLU A 171 20.40 -3.49 -1.74
CA GLU A 171 21.21 -2.81 -0.71
C GLU A 171 21.74 -3.77 0.35
N TYR A 172 20.91 -4.71 0.81
CA TYR A 172 21.32 -5.71 1.79
C TYR A 172 22.47 -6.58 1.28
N ARG A 173 22.44 -6.96 0.00
CA ARG A 173 23.51 -7.74 -0.65
C ARG A 173 24.80 -6.94 -0.83
N ALA A 174 24.69 -5.62 -1.05
CA ALA A 174 25.85 -4.74 -1.21
C ALA A 174 26.47 -4.28 0.13
N ALA A 175 25.66 -4.18 1.19
CA ALA A 175 26.09 -3.67 2.48
C ALA A 175 27.09 -4.59 3.17
N THR A 176 28.11 -3.97 3.80
CA THR A 176 29.12 -4.64 4.63
C THR A 176 28.96 -4.35 6.12
N ASP A 177 28.24 -3.27 6.46
CA ASP A 177 27.93 -2.90 7.85
C ASP A 177 26.80 -3.76 8.40
N GLU A 178 27.09 -4.56 9.43
CA GLU A 178 26.14 -5.52 10.00
C GLU A 178 24.95 -4.85 10.70
N ALA A 179 25.12 -3.64 11.26
CA ALA A 179 24.03 -2.89 11.87
C ALA A 179 23.02 -2.40 10.82
N TYR A 180 23.52 -1.90 9.70
CA TYR A 180 22.73 -1.46 8.55
C TYR A 180 22.05 -2.64 7.84
N LYS A 181 22.75 -3.77 7.67
CA LYS A 181 22.15 -5.01 7.15
C LYS A 181 20.99 -5.50 8.00
N ALA A 182 21.12 -5.46 9.32
CA ALA A 182 20.04 -5.82 10.23
C ALA A 182 18.80 -4.92 10.04
N GLN A 183 19.00 -3.61 9.85
CA GLN A 183 17.91 -2.66 9.56
C GLN A 183 17.24 -2.97 8.23
N LEU A 184 18.02 -3.16 7.16
CA LEU A 184 17.52 -3.52 5.84
C LEU A 184 16.72 -4.83 5.88
N PHE A 185 17.23 -5.85 6.58
CA PHE A 185 16.53 -7.11 6.77
C PHE A 185 15.17 -6.92 7.48
N ALA A 186 15.15 -6.18 8.59
CA ALA A 186 13.92 -5.93 9.35
C ALA A 186 12.85 -5.20 8.51
N VAL A 187 13.29 -4.23 7.69
CA VAL A 187 12.39 -3.49 6.79
C VAL A 187 11.91 -4.40 5.65
N CYS A 188 12.80 -5.14 4.99
CA CYS A 188 12.44 -6.10 3.94
C CYS A 188 11.44 -7.13 4.44
N ARG A 189 11.62 -7.67 5.64
CA ARG A 189 10.67 -8.60 6.28
C ARG A 189 9.29 -7.95 6.43
N ARG A 190 9.21 -6.71 6.95
CA ARG A 190 7.93 -5.98 7.07
C ARG A 190 7.24 -5.77 5.73
N MET A 191 8.01 -5.39 4.71
CA MET A 191 7.49 -5.21 3.37
C MET A 191 6.97 -6.53 2.80
N MET A 192 7.65 -7.64 3.07
CA MET A 192 7.18 -8.99 2.70
C MET A 192 5.88 -9.35 3.41
N ASP A 193 5.77 -9.11 4.72
CA ASP A 193 4.55 -9.34 5.50
C ASP A 193 3.37 -8.47 4.99
N ALA A 194 3.65 -7.21 4.63
CA ALA A 194 2.67 -6.34 3.99
C ALA A 194 2.20 -6.92 2.64
N VAL A 195 3.11 -7.42 1.80
CA VAL A 195 2.76 -8.06 0.53
C VAL A 195 1.95 -9.34 0.76
N LEU A 196 2.32 -10.17 1.73
CA LEU A 196 1.55 -11.35 2.13
C LEU A 196 0.11 -10.97 2.54
N SER A 197 -0.05 -9.91 3.32
CA SER A 197 -1.38 -9.43 3.75
C SER A 197 -2.27 -8.94 2.60
N MET A 198 -1.67 -8.58 1.47
CA MET A 198 -2.39 -8.12 0.27
C MET A 198 -2.77 -9.27 -0.68
N GLN A 199 -2.35 -10.51 -0.40
CA GLN A 199 -2.67 -11.65 -1.25
C GLN A 199 -4.17 -11.99 -1.18
N LYS A 200 -4.80 -12.24 -2.32
CA LYS A 200 -6.21 -12.65 -2.35
C LYS A 200 -6.34 -14.07 -1.84
N THR A 201 -7.08 -14.28 -0.75
CA THR A 201 -7.31 -15.61 -0.17
C THR A 201 -8.67 -16.20 -0.53
N ASN A 202 -8.74 -17.52 -0.53
CA ASN A 202 -9.87 -18.39 -0.87
C ASN A 202 -10.95 -18.45 0.24
N ASP A 203 -11.50 -17.30 0.64
CA ASP A 203 -12.33 -17.04 1.81
C ASP A 203 -11.55 -16.88 3.13
N GLU A 204 -11.38 -15.62 3.53
CA GLU A 204 -11.17 -15.24 4.94
C GLU A 204 -12.29 -15.82 5.82
N LEU A 205 -13.49 -16.11 5.28
CA LEU A 205 -14.58 -16.74 6.02
C LEU A 205 -14.49 -18.28 6.13
N LYS A 206 -13.93 -19.02 5.14
CA LYS A 206 -13.75 -20.48 5.27
C LYS A 206 -12.51 -20.83 6.07
N GLU A 207 -11.44 -20.03 5.97
CA GLU A 207 -10.33 -20.11 6.91
C GLU A 207 -10.76 -19.59 8.28
N PHE A 208 -11.50 -18.48 8.44
CA PHE A 208 -12.04 -18.11 9.77
C PHE A 208 -12.97 -19.19 10.35
N ILE A 209 -13.86 -19.82 9.57
CA ILE A 209 -14.73 -20.90 10.04
C ILE A 209 -13.96 -22.23 10.24
N LYS A 210 -12.90 -22.51 9.46
CA LYS A 210 -12.01 -23.68 9.67
C LYS A 210 -11.03 -23.45 10.82
N LEU A 211 -10.49 -22.25 11.02
CA LEU A 211 -9.69 -21.82 12.17
C LEU A 211 -10.53 -21.81 13.43
N GLN A 212 -11.77 -21.30 13.39
CA GLN A 212 -12.71 -21.40 14.51
C GLN A 212 -13.04 -22.86 14.87
N ARG A 213 -12.84 -23.81 13.94
CA ARG A 213 -13.06 -25.24 14.15
C ARG A 213 -11.79 -26.10 14.35
N ARG A 214 -10.59 -25.60 14.00
CA ARG A 214 -9.30 -26.32 14.12
C ARG A 214 -8.31 -25.66 15.08
N ASN A 215 -8.32 -24.34 15.24
CA ASN A 215 -7.38 -23.60 16.09
C ASN A 215 -7.98 -23.29 17.46
N ARG A 216 -8.20 -24.34 18.25
CA ARG A 216 -8.20 -24.20 19.72
C ARG A 216 -6.79 -23.92 20.29
N GLU A 217 -5.75 -23.87 19.44
CA GLU A 217 -4.34 -23.84 19.88
C GLU A 217 -3.48 -22.69 19.32
N GLU A 218 -3.92 -21.85 18.36
CA GLU A 218 -3.07 -20.78 17.80
C GLU A 218 -3.77 -19.40 17.85
N THR A 219 -3.90 -18.83 19.05
CA THR A 219 -4.33 -17.44 19.19
C THR A 219 -3.09 -16.56 19.42
N PRO A 220 -2.88 -15.46 18.67
CA PRO A 220 -1.78 -14.52 18.91
C PRO A 220 -1.80 -14.00 20.35
N ALA A 221 -0.62 -13.72 20.90
CA ALA A 221 -0.46 -13.31 22.28
C ALA A 221 0.48 -12.12 22.43
N ARG A 222 0.39 -11.43 23.58
CA ARG A 222 1.30 -10.34 23.95
C ARG A 222 2.03 -10.64 25.23
N THR A 223 3.22 -10.08 25.35
CA THR A 223 4.08 -10.22 26.52
C THR A 223 3.73 -9.21 27.60
N GLY A 224 3.20 -8.04 27.23
CA GLY A 224 2.90 -6.92 28.15
C GLY A 224 4.11 -6.02 28.44
N LEU A 225 5.15 -6.11 27.61
CA LEU A 225 6.30 -5.21 27.64
C LEU A 225 6.03 -3.92 26.85
N ILE A 226 6.47 -2.80 27.39
CA ILE A 226 6.28 -1.48 26.79
C ILE A 226 7.64 -0.80 26.64
N PHE A 227 7.86 -0.24 25.46
CA PHE A 227 9.14 0.27 24.99
C PHE A 227 9.05 1.75 24.60
N PRO A 228 10.18 2.49 24.56
CA PRO A 228 10.16 3.90 24.23
C PRO A 228 9.75 4.16 22.77
N PRO A 229 9.19 5.35 22.51
CA PRO A 229 8.79 5.78 21.19
C PRO A 229 9.92 5.72 20.11
N LEU A 230 9.69 5.01 18.99
CA LEU A 230 10.55 4.92 17.77
C LEU A 230 10.69 6.24 16.94
N PRO A 231 11.36 7.28 17.46
CA PRO A 231 12.48 7.81 16.67
C PRO A 231 13.80 7.86 17.47
N GLY A 232 13.79 7.38 18.72
CA GLY A 232 14.99 7.33 19.57
C GLY A 232 15.70 5.97 19.65
N SER A 233 15.12 4.89 19.12
CA SER A 233 15.77 3.56 19.15
C SER A 233 16.59 3.31 17.88
N VAL A 234 17.69 4.04 17.76
CA VAL A 234 18.84 3.55 16.99
C VAL A 234 19.29 2.24 17.66
N ASN A 235 19.68 1.21 16.89
CA ASN A 235 20.26 -0.08 17.35
C ASN A 235 20.93 0.02 18.75
N SER A 236 20.16 -0.14 19.82
CA SER A 236 20.63 -0.03 21.21
C SER A 236 21.27 -1.33 21.69
N GLY A 237 21.39 -2.31 20.79
CA GLY A 237 21.78 -3.68 21.13
C GLY A 237 20.68 -4.43 21.88
N GLY A 238 19.42 -4.00 21.77
CA GLY A 238 18.25 -4.57 22.46
C GLY A 238 17.05 -3.61 22.51
N ALA A 239 15.91 -4.09 23.00
CA ALA A 239 14.67 -3.35 23.20
C ALA A 239 14.54 -2.88 24.67
N PRO A 240 14.69 -1.57 24.96
CA PRO A 240 14.65 -1.06 26.34
C PRO A 240 13.21 -1.00 26.88
N VAL A 241 12.97 -1.67 28.01
CA VAL A 241 11.67 -1.71 28.68
C VAL A 241 11.50 -0.43 29.49
N ILE A 242 10.47 0.35 29.19
CA ILE A 242 10.10 1.55 29.97
C ILE A 242 8.93 1.28 30.92
N MET A 243 8.08 0.30 30.61
CA MET A 243 6.95 -0.07 31.44
C MET A 243 6.61 -1.55 31.24
N VAL A 244 5.99 -2.14 32.25
CA VAL A 244 5.49 -3.52 32.21
C VAL A 244 4.04 -3.49 32.67
N GLU A 245 3.14 -4.07 31.88
CA GLU A 245 1.72 -4.10 32.17
C GLU A 245 1.41 -5.07 33.32
N ALA A 246 0.70 -4.61 34.35
CA ALA A 246 0.45 -5.36 35.58
C ALA A 246 -0.46 -6.57 35.36
N GLY A 247 0.01 -7.78 35.70
CA GLY A 247 -0.68 -9.05 35.49
C GLY A 247 -0.28 -9.78 34.18
N SER A 248 0.53 -9.14 33.34
CA SER A 248 0.96 -9.66 32.04
C SER A 248 1.96 -10.82 32.14
N THR A 249 2.28 -11.43 30.99
CA THR A 249 3.33 -12.46 30.90
C THR A 249 4.67 -11.93 31.42
N ALA A 250 5.03 -10.70 31.06
CA ALA A 250 6.27 -10.05 31.44
C ALA A 250 6.32 -9.68 32.92
N ASP A 251 5.20 -9.21 33.48
CA ASP A 251 5.08 -8.93 34.91
C ASP A 251 5.26 -10.21 35.73
N LYS A 252 4.57 -11.29 35.37
CA LYS A 252 4.73 -12.60 36.01
C LYS A 252 6.11 -13.21 35.81
N ALA A 253 6.79 -12.88 34.71
CA ALA A 253 8.17 -13.28 34.45
C ALA A 253 9.20 -12.45 35.25
N GLY A 254 8.78 -11.40 35.97
CA GLY A 254 9.66 -10.55 36.77
C GLY A 254 10.54 -9.62 35.92
N ILE A 255 10.12 -9.33 34.68
CA ILE A 255 10.73 -8.29 33.85
C ILE A 255 10.30 -6.93 34.43
N LYS A 256 11.21 -5.96 34.46
CA LYS A 256 11.01 -4.67 35.12
C LYS A 256 11.33 -3.50 34.19
N PRO A 257 10.72 -2.32 34.43
CA PRO A 257 11.19 -1.09 33.81
C PRO A 257 12.70 -0.89 34.01
N GLY A 258 13.40 -0.49 32.95
CA GLY A 258 14.85 -0.35 32.88
C GLY A 258 15.58 -1.57 32.30
N ASP A 259 14.93 -2.73 32.19
CA ASP A 259 15.52 -3.90 31.53
C ASP A 259 15.74 -3.68 30.03
N LEU A 260 16.72 -4.37 29.44
CA LEU A 260 16.96 -4.39 27.99
C LEU A 260 16.73 -5.81 27.45
N ILE A 261 15.73 -6.00 26.59
CA ILE A 261 15.49 -7.30 25.96
C ILE A 261 16.42 -7.46 24.77
N VAL A 262 17.27 -8.48 24.79
CA VAL A 262 18.27 -8.72 23.73
C VAL A 262 18.02 -10.02 22.95
N GLY A 263 16.98 -10.78 23.35
CA GLY A 263 16.57 -12.01 22.67
C GLY A 263 15.20 -12.48 23.13
N LEU A 264 14.49 -13.20 22.25
CA LEU A 264 13.25 -13.92 22.52
C LEU A 264 13.36 -15.29 21.82
N ASP A 265 13.43 -16.37 22.59
CA ASP A 265 13.81 -17.71 22.15
C ASP A 265 15.15 -17.72 21.38
N ASP A 266 15.14 -18.15 20.12
CA ASP A 266 16.30 -18.15 19.21
C ASP A 266 16.40 -16.86 18.38
N ILE A 267 15.45 -15.93 18.53
CA ILE A 267 15.42 -14.65 17.83
C ILE A 267 16.25 -13.63 18.61
N LYS A 268 17.27 -13.08 17.96
CA LYS A 268 18.06 -11.95 18.48
C LYS A 268 17.24 -10.67 18.38
N ILE A 269 17.15 -9.91 19.48
CA ILE A 269 16.46 -8.62 19.53
C ILE A 269 17.51 -7.52 19.56
N ALA A 270 17.65 -6.74 18.48
CA ALA A 270 18.58 -5.61 18.40
C ALA A 270 17.89 -4.25 18.61
N SER A 271 16.57 -4.21 18.45
CA SER A 271 15.73 -3.03 18.55
C SER A 271 14.36 -3.33 19.15
N VAL A 272 13.66 -2.29 19.58
CA VAL A 272 12.24 -2.35 19.98
C VAL A 272 11.37 -2.96 18.88
N TYR A 273 11.74 -2.73 17.62
CA TYR A 273 11.01 -3.22 16.47
C TYR A 273 11.16 -4.74 16.28
N ASP A 274 12.39 -5.27 16.41
CA ASP A 274 12.63 -6.73 16.37
C ASP A 274 11.82 -7.45 17.44
N PHE A 275 11.66 -6.82 18.60
CA PHE A 275 10.86 -7.37 19.69
C PHE A 275 9.39 -7.51 19.29
N HIS A 276 8.78 -6.47 18.71
CA HIS A 276 7.36 -6.52 18.31
C HIS A 276 7.14 -7.57 17.22
N LEU A 277 8.06 -7.68 16.26
CA LEU A 277 8.03 -8.70 15.23
C LEU A 277 8.14 -10.13 15.78
N ALA A 278 9.00 -10.34 16.78
CA ALA A 278 9.11 -11.63 17.46
C ALA A 278 7.87 -11.91 18.33
N GLU A 279 7.27 -10.87 18.92
CA GLU A 279 6.05 -10.95 19.72
C GLU A 279 4.82 -11.34 18.90
N GLU A 280 4.72 -10.88 17.64
CA GLU A 280 3.63 -11.26 16.73
C GLU A 280 3.59 -12.77 16.42
N GLU A 281 4.73 -13.45 16.52
CA GLU A 281 4.83 -14.90 16.31
C GLU A 281 4.46 -15.70 17.58
N LEU A 282 4.23 -15.04 18.71
CA LEU A 282 3.92 -15.70 19.96
C LEU A 282 2.48 -16.20 20.01
N ILE A 283 2.36 -17.44 20.45
CA ILE A 283 1.09 -18.12 20.60
C ILE A 283 0.77 -18.29 22.08
N GLN A 284 -0.50 -18.17 22.43
CA GLN A 284 -0.98 -18.41 23.79
C GLN A 284 -0.56 -19.79 24.31
N GLY A 285 -0.13 -19.83 25.57
CA GLY A 285 0.35 -21.04 26.21
C GLY A 285 1.73 -21.52 25.75
N GLN A 286 2.34 -20.90 24.74
CA GLN A 286 3.71 -21.17 24.34
C GLN A 286 4.67 -20.90 25.51
N SER A 287 5.64 -21.79 25.73
CA SER A 287 6.78 -21.47 26.59
C SER A 287 7.81 -20.71 25.78
N VAL A 288 8.20 -19.54 26.26
CA VAL A 288 9.20 -18.67 25.62
C VAL A 288 10.34 -18.38 26.59
N THR A 289 11.49 -18.01 26.06
CA THR A 289 12.66 -17.62 26.83
C THR A 289 13.08 -16.20 26.45
N PHE A 290 12.96 -15.25 27.37
CA PHE A 290 13.54 -13.92 27.19
C PHE A 290 15.03 -13.95 27.53
N LEU A 291 15.84 -13.23 26.75
CA LEU A 291 17.19 -12.84 27.14
C LEU A 291 17.14 -11.38 27.60
N VAL A 292 17.31 -11.15 28.89
CA VAL A 292 17.09 -9.85 29.55
C VAL A 292 18.40 -9.36 30.14
N LYS A 293 18.89 -8.21 29.68
CA LYS A 293 20.05 -7.53 30.26
C LYS A 293 19.56 -6.48 31.26
N ARG A 294 19.81 -6.73 32.56
CA ARG A 294 19.49 -5.78 33.63
C ARG A 294 20.43 -4.56 33.59
N PRO A 295 20.01 -3.37 34.06
CA PRO A 295 20.89 -2.21 34.19
C PRO A 295 22.19 -2.54 34.94
N GLY A 296 23.35 -2.26 34.33
CA GLY A 296 24.67 -2.49 34.93
C GLY A 296 25.16 -3.95 34.92
N ALA A 297 24.37 -4.91 34.43
CA ALA A 297 24.81 -6.30 34.29
C ALA A 297 25.75 -6.49 33.09
N ALA A 298 26.80 -7.30 33.27
CA ALA A 298 27.75 -7.63 32.19
C ALA A 298 27.09 -8.53 31.12
N GLU A 299 26.35 -9.55 31.56
CA GLU A 299 25.75 -10.56 30.69
C GLU A 299 24.21 -10.61 30.82
N PRO A 300 23.47 -10.99 29.75
CA PRO A 300 22.02 -11.18 29.81
C PRO A 300 21.60 -12.42 30.61
N GLU A 301 20.47 -12.33 31.30
CA GLU A 301 19.80 -13.42 32.00
C GLU A 301 18.77 -14.12 31.09
N LYS A 302 18.64 -15.44 31.19
CA LYS A 302 17.57 -16.20 30.51
C LYS A 302 16.37 -16.35 31.43
N ILE A 303 15.24 -15.77 31.05
CA ILE A 303 13.97 -15.87 31.77
C ILE A 303 12.99 -16.70 30.96
N LYS A 304 12.76 -17.94 31.39
CA LYS A 304 11.77 -18.83 30.76
C LYS A 304 10.41 -18.60 31.39
N THR A 305 9.40 -18.34 30.58
CA THR A 305 8.01 -18.13 31.03
C THR A 305 7.02 -18.74 30.05
N LYS A 306 5.75 -18.80 30.43
CA LYS A 306 4.66 -19.25 29.58
C LYS A 306 3.84 -18.03 29.18
N ILE A 307 3.69 -17.83 27.88
CA ILE A 307 2.81 -16.81 27.30
C ILE A 307 1.40 -17.06 27.83
N LEU A 308 0.85 -16.06 28.53
CA LEU A 308 -0.50 -16.15 29.07
C LEU A 308 -1.53 -16.21 27.93
N GLU A 309 -2.59 -17.00 28.13
CA GLU A 309 -3.78 -17.00 27.27
C GLU A 309 -4.41 -15.59 27.28
N ALA A 310 -4.82 -15.06 26.12
CA ALA A 310 -5.00 -13.61 25.95
C ALA A 310 -6.07 -13.05 26.88
N TRP A 311 -5.67 -11.94 27.49
CA TRP A 311 -6.52 -10.92 28.04
C TRP A 311 -7.51 -10.33 27.02
N PRO A 312 -8.68 -9.90 27.48
CA PRO A 312 -9.58 -10.60 28.39
C PRO A 312 -10.69 -11.32 27.60
N ALA A 313 -11.23 -12.40 28.16
CA ALA A 313 -12.30 -13.13 27.52
C ALA A 313 -13.60 -12.30 27.48
N GLY A 314 -14.39 -12.54 26.43
CA GLY A 314 -15.73 -12.01 26.23
C GLY A 314 -16.78 -13.04 26.63
N ILE A 315 -17.99 -12.60 26.98
CA ILE A 315 -19.09 -13.51 27.35
C ILE A 315 -20.33 -13.37 26.46
N GLY A 316 -20.26 -12.67 25.32
CA GLY A 316 -21.39 -12.60 24.39
C GLY A 316 -22.39 -11.46 24.64
N MET A 317 -22.16 -10.62 25.64
CA MET A 317 -23.18 -9.70 26.18
C MET A 317 -22.68 -8.26 26.17
N ARG A 318 -23.56 -7.31 25.86
CA ARG A 318 -23.35 -5.88 26.09
C ARG A 318 -24.03 -5.47 27.39
N LEU A 319 -23.31 -4.82 28.29
CA LEU A 319 -23.82 -4.39 29.58
C LEU A 319 -23.90 -2.86 29.66
N ARG A 320 -24.84 -2.36 30.46
CA ARG A 320 -25.01 -0.95 30.76
C ARG A 320 -25.30 -0.77 32.25
N GLU A 321 -24.69 0.22 32.86
CA GLU A 321 -25.06 0.64 34.22
C GLU A 321 -26.37 1.41 34.18
N ASP A 322 -27.28 1.04 35.08
CA ASP A 322 -28.62 1.60 35.19
C ASP A 322 -28.90 1.84 36.69
N PRO A 323 -29.76 2.81 37.07
CA PRO A 323 -30.07 3.05 38.48
C PRO A 323 -30.54 1.80 39.24
N ASP A 324 -31.18 0.85 38.55
CA ASP A 324 -31.67 -0.40 39.14
C ASP A 324 -30.63 -1.53 39.19
N GLY A 325 -29.45 -1.34 38.59
CA GLY A 325 -28.36 -2.33 38.55
C GLY A 325 -27.69 -2.48 37.17
N LEU A 326 -26.77 -3.43 37.07
CA LEU A 326 -26.00 -3.68 35.85
C LEU A 326 -26.82 -4.51 34.84
N LYS A 327 -27.40 -3.88 33.81
CA LYS A 327 -28.35 -4.52 32.87
C LYS A 327 -27.70 -4.98 31.58
N ILE A 328 -28.27 -6.02 30.97
CA ILE A 328 -27.99 -6.40 29.57
C ILE A 328 -28.63 -5.39 28.62
N SER A 329 -27.81 -4.75 27.79
CA SER A 329 -28.27 -3.85 26.72
C SER A 329 -28.36 -4.52 25.34
N GLY A 330 -27.79 -5.73 25.19
CA GLY A 330 -27.89 -6.53 23.99
C GLY A 330 -26.88 -7.66 23.94
N PHE A 331 -26.81 -8.36 22.81
CA PHE A 331 -25.94 -9.51 22.61
C PHE A 331 -25.04 -9.33 21.38
N TRP A 332 -23.96 -10.11 21.35
CA TRP A 332 -23.28 -10.39 20.08
C TRP A 332 -24.13 -11.39 19.29
N PRO A 333 -24.38 -11.15 17.99
CA PRO A 333 -25.19 -12.05 17.18
C PRO A 333 -24.67 -13.48 17.20
N GLY A 334 -25.52 -14.43 17.59
CA GLY A 334 -25.20 -15.86 17.65
C GLY A 334 -24.29 -16.24 18.82
N SER A 335 -24.10 -15.36 19.81
CA SER A 335 -23.31 -15.66 21.00
C SER A 335 -23.94 -16.74 21.89
N ASP A 336 -23.11 -17.43 22.67
CA ASP A 336 -23.60 -18.44 23.62
C ASP A 336 -24.55 -17.81 24.66
N ALA A 337 -24.32 -16.56 25.07
CA ALA A 337 -25.23 -15.86 25.99
C ALA A 337 -26.64 -15.68 25.41
N GLU A 338 -26.76 -15.33 24.14
CA GLU A 338 -28.04 -15.25 23.43
C GLU A 338 -28.70 -16.64 23.32
N GLN A 339 -27.91 -17.67 23.00
CA GLN A 339 -28.38 -19.05 22.86
C GLN A 339 -28.84 -19.67 24.19
N GLU A 340 -28.18 -19.32 25.29
CA GLU A 340 -28.48 -19.76 26.66
C GLU A 340 -29.69 -19.01 27.28
N GLY A 341 -30.36 -18.16 26.50
CA GLY A 341 -31.64 -17.56 26.85
C GLY A 341 -31.56 -16.37 27.82
N LEU A 342 -30.39 -15.76 27.96
CA LEU A 342 -30.26 -14.42 28.53
C LEU A 342 -31.01 -13.43 27.61
N MET A 343 -31.61 -12.39 28.19
CA MET A 343 -32.44 -11.43 27.47
C MET A 343 -32.00 -10.00 27.77
N GLN A 344 -32.31 -9.09 26.85
CA GLN A 344 -32.16 -7.66 27.13
C GLN A 344 -32.93 -7.30 28.42
N ASP A 345 -32.36 -6.37 29.18
CA ASP A 345 -32.83 -5.87 30.47
C ASP A 345 -32.70 -6.83 31.67
N ASP A 346 -32.14 -8.03 31.50
CA ASP A 346 -31.71 -8.83 32.66
C ASP A 346 -30.68 -8.07 33.50
N ILE A 347 -30.84 -8.07 34.83
CA ILE A 347 -29.88 -7.46 35.75
C ILE A 347 -28.84 -8.52 36.13
N ILE A 348 -27.58 -8.30 35.76
CA ILE A 348 -26.48 -9.18 36.09
C ILE A 348 -26.08 -8.95 37.55
N LEU A 349 -26.05 -10.04 38.31
CA LEU A 349 -25.65 -10.04 39.71
C LEU A 349 -24.23 -10.61 39.87
N GLU A 350 -23.88 -11.61 39.06
CA GLU A 350 -22.67 -12.41 39.28
C GLU A 350 -22.02 -12.93 37.99
N ILE A 351 -20.72 -12.62 37.89
CA ILE A 351 -19.63 -13.01 36.99
C ILE A 351 -18.78 -14.22 37.42
N ASP A 352 -18.94 -15.44 36.93
CA ASP A 352 -18.06 -16.58 37.32
C ASP A 352 -17.95 -16.78 38.85
N ASN A 353 -19.09 -16.66 39.54
CA ASN A 353 -19.20 -16.69 41.00
C ASN A 353 -18.57 -15.50 41.74
N LYS A 354 -18.25 -14.40 41.04
CA LYS A 354 -17.84 -13.11 41.62
C LYS A 354 -18.96 -12.08 41.42
N ASP A 355 -19.34 -11.38 42.49
CA ASP A 355 -20.34 -10.31 42.42
C ASP A 355 -19.87 -9.19 41.50
N VAL A 356 -20.78 -8.68 40.66
CA VAL A 356 -20.51 -7.55 39.77
C VAL A 356 -21.58 -6.48 39.96
N LYS A 357 -21.15 -5.23 40.19
CA LYS A 357 -22.06 -4.08 40.38
C LYS A 357 -21.83 -2.98 39.36
N SER A 358 -20.64 -2.96 38.77
CA SER A 358 -20.21 -1.99 37.77
C SER A 358 -19.60 -2.70 36.56
N LEU A 359 -19.45 -1.96 35.47
CA LEU A 359 -18.70 -2.43 34.30
C LEU A 359 -17.23 -2.70 34.65
N ASP A 360 -16.66 -1.97 35.60
CA ASP A 360 -15.28 -2.17 36.07
C ASP A 360 -15.12 -3.48 36.85
N ASP A 361 -16.14 -3.89 37.61
CA ASP A 361 -16.14 -5.20 38.27
C ASP A 361 -16.17 -6.32 37.25
N VAL A 362 -17.02 -6.20 36.22
CA VAL A 362 -17.07 -7.15 35.11
C VAL A 362 -15.72 -7.24 34.42
N GLU A 363 -15.06 -6.11 34.20
CA GLU A 363 -13.73 -6.09 33.58
C GLU A 363 -12.72 -6.91 34.38
N LYS A 364 -12.63 -6.66 35.69
CA LYS A 364 -11.74 -7.41 36.60
C LYS A 364 -12.06 -8.90 36.62
N VAL A 365 -13.34 -9.28 36.57
CA VAL A 365 -13.74 -10.68 36.51
C VAL A 365 -13.29 -11.34 35.21
N LEU A 366 -13.57 -10.69 34.08
CA LEU A 366 -13.27 -11.24 32.75
C LEU A 366 -11.77 -11.34 32.46
N GLN A 367 -10.93 -10.57 33.16
CA GLN A 367 -9.46 -10.69 33.09
C GLN A 367 -8.94 -12.06 33.56
N ASP A 368 -9.67 -12.75 34.45
CA ASP A 368 -9.27 -14.05 34.99
C ASP A 368 -9.86 -15.24 34.21
N ILE A 369 -10.75 -14.99 33.25
CA ILE A 369 -11.48 -16.02 32.52
C ILE A 369 -10.73 -16.40 31.24
N ARG A 370 -10.54 -17.71 31.02
CA ARG A 370 -9.94 -18.25 29.79
C ARG A 370 -10.97 -18.38 28.68
N ILE A 371 -10.63 -17.98 27.46
CA ILE A 371 -11.45 -18.20 26.26
C ILE A 371 -11.81 -19.69 26.14
N GLY A 372 -13.07 -19.98 25.81
CA GLY A 372 -13.63 -21.34 25.73
C GLY A 372 -14.12 -21.90 27.07
N SER A 373 -13.91 -21.19 28.20
CA SER A 373 -14.45 -21.61 29.50
C SER A 373 -15.97 -21.43 29.53
N LYS A 374 -16.69 -22.38 30.15
CA LYS A 374 -18.10 -22.21 30.51
C LYS A 374 -18.21 -21.37 31.79
N VAL A 375 -18.54 -20.10 31.61
CA VAL A 375 -18.67 -19.07 32.65
C VAL A 375 -20.08 -19.09 33.22
N SER A 376 -20.21 -19.11 34.55
CA SER A 376 -21.53 -18.97 35.16
C SER A 376 -21.94 -17.50 35.25
N VAL A 377 -23.12 -17.16 34.73
CA VAL A 377 -23.72 -15.83 34.85
C VAL A 377 -24.98 -15.94 35.70
N ARG A 378 -25.02 -15.28 36.85
CA ARG A 378 -26.24 -15.14 37.65
C ARG A 378 -26.90 -13.80 37.33
N TYR A 379 -28.19 -13.84 37.06
CA TYR A 379 -28.96 -12.68 36.66
C TYR A 379 -30.34 -12.67 37.32
N GLU A 380 -30.99 -11.51 37.32
CA GLU A 380 -32.36 -11.30 37.78
C GLU A 380 -33.25 -10.89 36.61
N ARG A 381 -34.40 -11.55 36.50
CA ARG A 381 -35.47 -11.25 35.55
C ARG A 381 -36.80 -11.27 36.29
N ASP A 382 -37.57 -10.18 36.19
CA ASP A 382 -38.88 -10.04 36.85
C ASP A 382 -38.83 -10.33 38.37
N GLY A 383 -37.78 -9.85 39.06
CA GLY A 383 -37.57 -10.08 40.50
C GLY A 383 -37.12 -11.49 40.88
N LYS A 384 -36.89 -12.39 39.90
CA LYS A 384 -36.46 -13.78 40.12
C LYS A 384 -35.01 -13.97 39.69
N LYS A 385 -34.20 -14.52 40.60
CA LYS A 385 -32.80 -14.86 40.34
C LYS A 385 -32.68 -16.18 39.55
N LYS A 386 -31.88 -16.16 38.48
CA LYS A 386 -31.61 -17.28 37.57
C LYS A 386 -30.11 -17.38 37.30
N ARG A 387 -29.70 -18.46 36.62
CA ARG A 387 -28.31 -18.71 36.27
C ARG A 387 -28.22 -19.31 34.87
N ALA A 388 -27.28 -18.81 34.07
CA ALA A 388 -26.89 -19.34 32.76
C ALA A 388 -25.42 -19.78 32.78
N ARG A 389 -25.03 -20.63 31.83
CA ARG A 389 -23.62 -21.01 31.62
C ARG A 389 -23.24 -20.66 30.19
N VAL A 390 -22.47 -19.57 30.05
CA VAL A 390 -22.08 -19.04 28.75
C VAL A 390 -20.63 -19.39 28.44
N GLU A 391 -20.35 -19.82 27.22
CA GLU A 391 -19.00 -20.03 26.74
C GLU A 391 -18.34 -18.69 26.48
N SER A 392 -17.20 -18.47 27.13
CA SER A 392 -16.40 -17.29 26.89
C SER A 392 -15.71 -17.37 25.53
N THR A 393 -15.66 -16.24 24.84
CA THR A 393 -15.09 -16.10 23.48
C THR A 393 -14.01 -15.02 23.47
N GLN A 394 -13.33 -14.83 22.34
CA GLN A 394 -12.44 -13.68 22.19
C GLN A 394 -13.27 -12.38 22.16
N ARG A 395 -12.82 -11.34 22.85
CA ARG A 395 -13.44 -10.01 22.73
C ARG A 395 -13.26 -9.44 21.33
N ARG A 396 -14.27 -8.69 20.85
CA ARG A 396 -14.21 -8.00 19.56
C ARG A 396 -13.29 -6.78 19.64
N PRO A 397 -12.53 -6.47 18.58
CA PRO A 397 -11.76 -5.23 18.50
C PRO A 397 -12.65 -4.00 18.71
N GLY A 398 -12.12 -3.05 19.47
CA GLY A 398 -12.75 -1.78 19.78
C GLY A 398 -12.56 -0.77 18.66
N TRP A 399 -13.55 0.10 18.48
CA TRP A 399 -13.51 1.16 17.49
C TRP A 399 -14.07 2.45 18.06
N MET A 400 -13.39 3.57 17.81
CA MET A 400 -13.86 4.90 18.22
C MET A 400 -14.74 5.59 17.17
N GLY A 401 -14.84 5.07 15.94
CA GLY A 401 -15.60 5.70 14.85
C GLY A 401 -14.89 6.85 14.14
N ALA A 402 -13.57 6.96 14.30
CA ALA A 402 -12.72 7.79 13.45
C ALA A 402 -12.10 6.93 12.34
N TYR A 403 -12.21 7.40 11.09
CA TYR A 403 -11.49 6.86 9.93
C TYR A 403 -10.26 7.71 9.73
N ILE A 404 -9.11 7.08 9.79
CA ILE A 404 -7.84 7.72 9.50
C ILE A 404 -7.67 7.79 7.98
N ASP A 405 -7.05 8.87 7.53
CA ASP A 405 -6.65 9.04 6.15
C ASP A 405 -5.50 8.07 5.81
N ASP A 406 -5.79 7.12 4.92
CA ASP A 406 -4.83 6.10 4.48
C ASP A 406 -3.69 6.71 3.64
N GLU A 407 -3.84 7.96 3.18
CA GLU A 407 -2.85 8.73 2.40
C GLU A 407 -2.07 9.75 3.25
N ASP A 408 -2.32 9.82 4.56
CA ASP A 408 -1.60 10.71 5.47
C ASP A 408 -0.09 10.40 5.44
N LYS A 409 0.68 11.29 4.79
CA LYS A 409 2.14 11.18 4.63
C LYS A 409 2.91 11.34 5.95
N GLY A 410 2.22 11.56 7.07
CA GLY A 410 2.70 11.58 8.44
C GLY A 410 3.74 12.68 8.69
N ASP A 411 3.29 13.83 9.19
CA ASP A 411 4.13 14.99 9.53
C ASP A 411 4.57 15.00 11.01
N GLU A 412 4.63 13.82 11.64
CA GLU A 412 4.95 13.62 13.07
C GLU A 412 3.87 14.05 14.08
N ASN A 413 2.75 14.65 13.64
CA ASN A 413 1.73 15.20 14.54
C ASN A 413 0.50 14.31 14.75
N GLY A 414 0.63 12.99 14.67
CA GLY A 414 -0.49 12.05 14.87
C GLY A 414 -1.20 11.60 13.59
N ALA A 415 -2.21 10.76 13.74
CA ALA A 415 -2.98 10.17 12.64
C ALA A 415 -4.10 11.11 12.17
N LEU A 416 -4.06 11.54 10.91
CA LEU A 416 -5.06 12.44 10.32
C LEU A 416 -6.42 11.76 10.19
N ILE A 417 -7.45 12.37 10.76
CA ILE A 417 -8.83 11.91 10.61
C ILE A 417 -9.36 12.36 9.24
N ALA A 418 -9.55 11.40 8.33
CA ALA A 418 -10.23 11.62 7.06
C ALA A 418 -11.74 11.84 7.24
N ARG A 419 -12.33 11.14 8.23
CA ARG A 419 -13.76 11.20 8.50
C ARG A 419 -14.09 10.73 9.91
N VAL A 420 -15.15 11.29 10.49
CA VAL A 420 -15.76 10.78 11.71
C VAL A 420 -17.16 10.25 11.40
N GLN A 421 -17.49 9.05 11.91
CA GLN A 421 -18.82 8.49 11.78
C GLN A 421 -19.82 9.28 12.66
N GLY A 422 -20.98 9.63 12.12
CA GLY A 422 -22.05 10.26 12.89
C GLY A 422 -22.50 9.38 14.07
N ASN A 423 -22.80 10.00 15.21
CA ASN A 423 -23.16 9.33 16.48
C ASN A 423 -22.09 8.41 17.10
N SER A 424 -20.87 8.39 16.55
CA SER A 424 -19.76 7.63 17.12
C SER A 424 -19.18 8.25 18.38
N ARG A 425 -18.29 7.50 19.05
CA ARG A 425 -17.55 7.97 20.21
C ARG A 425 -16.59 9.12 19.87
N ALA A 426 -15.96 9.05 18.70
CA ALA A 426 -15.16 10.13 18.16
C ALA A 426 -16.02 11.39 17.91
N ALA A 427 -17.24 11.24 17.37
CA ALA A 427 -18.16 12.36 17.21
C ALA A 427 -18.60 12.96 18.55
N GLN A 428 -18.82 12.13 19.59
CA GLN A 428 -19.13 12.58 20.95
C GLN A 428 -17.99 13.40 21.57
N MET A 429 -16.73 13.09 21.21
CA MET A 429 -15.55 13.90 21.54
C MET A 429 -15.40 15.16 20.68
N SER A 430 -16.36 15.47 19.80
CA SER A 430 -16.28 16.56 18.84
C SER A 430 -15.07 16.48 17.90
N LEU A 431 -14.53 15.27 17.67
CA LEU A 431 -13.53 15.04 16.64
C LEU A 431 -14.19 15.19 15.27
N VAL A 432 -13.46 15.79 14.32
CA VAL A 432 -13.93 16.04 12.96
C VAL A 432 -12.85 15.69 11.93
N LYS A 433 -13.22 15.72 10.65
CA LYS A 433 -12.26 15.62 9.55
C LYS A 433 -11.19 16.71 9.69
N GLY A 434 -9.92 16.36 9.55
CA GLY A 434 -8.79 17.27 9.65
C GLY A 434 -8.12 17.30 11.02
N ASP A 435 -8.77 16.78 12.06
CA ASP A 435 -8.12 16.59 13.37
C ASP A 435 -7.06 15.49 13.26
N ARG A 436 -5.96 15.61 14.00
CA ARG A 436 -4.93 14.57 14.11
C ARG A 436 -4.96 13.92 15.49
N ILE A 437 -5.16 12.61 15.55
CA ILE A 437 -5.07 11.86 16.81
C ILE A 437 -3.60 11.73 17.18
N THR A 438 -3.18 12.33 18.28
CA THR A 438 -1.78 12.35 18.71
C THR A 438 -1.47 11.37 19.81
N HIS A 439 -2.45 10.99 20.65
CA HIS A 439 -2.26 9.96 21.67
C HIS A 439 -3.54 9.15 21.89
N ILE A 440 -3.37 7.89 22.27
CA ILE A 440 -4.42 7.06 22.88
C ILE A 440 -3.85 6.45 24.15
N ASN A 441 -4.56 6.61 25.27
CA ASN A 441 -4.05 6.46 26.62
C ASN A 441 -2.76 7.28 26.80
N ASP A 442 -1.71 6.63 27.27
CA ASP A 442 -0.40 7.26 27.45
C ASP A 442 0.52 6.98 26.24
N HIS A 443 -0.03 6.47 25.13
CA HIS A 443 0.73 6.10 23.93
C HIS A 443 0.63 7.16 22.83
N PRO A 444 1.77 7.67 22.31
CA PRO A 444 1.77 8.60 21.18
C PRO A 444 1.42 7.90 19.87
N ILE A 445 0.49 8.45 19.11
CA ILE A 445 0.13 8.02 17.76
C ILE A 445 1.00 8.78 16.75
N ARG A 446 1.51 8.07 15.73
CA ARG A 446 2.46 8.63 14.75
C ARG A 446 1.96 8.73 13.32
N GLY A 447 0.78 8.19 13.06
CA GLY A 447 0.25 8.01 11.72
C GLY A 447 -0.73 6.85 11.68
N ALA A 448 -1.25 6.56 10.49
CA ALA A 448 -2.35 5.62 10.29
C ALA A 448 -2.05 4.20 10.75
N ASP A 449 -0.87 3.65 10.43
CA ASP A 449 -0.51 2.29 10.84
C ASP A 449 -0.34 2.15 12.34
N HIS A 450 0.29 3.13 13.02
CA HIS A 450 0.45 3.07 14.47
C HIS A 450 -0.89 3.17 15.19
N TYR A 451 -1.78 4.03 14.68
CA TYR A 451 -3.16 4.09 15.14
C TYR A 451 -3.86 2.74 14.93
N ALA A 452 -3.79 2.15 13.74
CA ALA A 452 -4.44 0.88 13.42
C ALA A 452 -3.91 -0.26 14.29
N MET A 453 -2.58 -0.35 14.46
CA MET A 453 -1.91 -1.35 15.28
C MET A 453 -2.31 -1.23 16.75
N LEU A 454 -2.36 -0.01 17.30
CA LEU A 454 -2.76 0.23 18.68
C LEU A 454 -4.27 0.00 18.90
N MET A 455 -5.11 0.41 17.94
CA MET A 455 -6.56 0.15 18.01
C MET A 455 -6.90 -1.33 17.89
N ALA A 456 -6.11 -2.12 17.15
CA ALA A 456 -6.28 -3.57 17.03
C ALA A 456 -6.06 -4.33 18.34
N THR A 457 -5.41 -3.69 19.32
CA THR A 457 -5.13 -4.27 20.65
C THR A 457 -6.19 -3.93 21.67
N MET A 458 -7.11 -3.03 21.31
CA MET A 458 -8.16 -2.53 22.18
C MET A 458 -9.48 -3.24 21.84
N TRP A 459 -10.38 -3.36 22.81
CA TRP A 459 -11.64 -4.11 22.65
C TRP A 459 -12.89 -3.24 22.77
N GLU A 460 -14.00 -3.72 22.23
CA GLU A 460 -15.32 -3.11 22.42
C GLU A 460 -15.62 -2.96 23.92
N GLY A 461 -16.02 -1.76 24.35
CA GLY A 461 -16.35 -1.42 25.72
C GLY A 461 -15.19 -0.85 26.55
N GLN A 462 -13.94 -1.00 26.09
CA GLN A 462 -12.75 -0.46 26.76
C GLN A 462 -12.81 1.08 26.80
N ALA A 463 -12.59 1.66 27.97
CA ALA A 463 -12.37 3.09 28.10
C ALA A 463 -10.93 3.44 27.70
N VAL A 464 -10.76 4.43 26.83
CA VAL A 464 -9.46 4.94 26.40
C VAL A 464 -9.44 6.45 26.45
N ARG A 465 -8.33 7.03 26.92
CA ARG A 465 -8.09 8.48 26.83
C ARG A 465 -7.61 8.80 25.42
N VAL A 466 -8.08 9.87 24.80
CA VAL A 466 -7.67 10.27 23.46
C VAL A 466 -7.23 11.73 23.50
N ARG A 467 -6.06 11.98 22.89
CA ARG A 467 -5.54 13.32 22.62
C ARG A 467 -5.53 13.54 21.11
N ALA A 468 -6.09 14.64 20.65
CA ALA A 468 -6.04 15.06 19.27
C ALA A 468 -5.67 16.54 19.14
N LEU A 469 -5.17 16.92 17.97
CA LEU A 469 -4.86 18.30 17.60
C LEU A 469 -5.74 18.74 16.44
N ARG A 470 -6.33 19.92 16.57
CA ARG A 470 -7.01 20.64 15.49
C ARG A 470 -6.17 21.82 15.08
N LEU A 471 -5.90 21.96 13.78
CA LEU A 471 -5.22 23.12 13.22
C LEU A 471 -6.29 24.10 12.72
N GLU A 472 -6.33 25.30 13.28
CA GLU A 472 -7.26 26.38 12.89
C GLU A 472 -6.46 27.61 12.41
N GLU A 473 -6.99 28.35 11.44
CA GLU A 473 -6.43 29.65 11.06
C GLU A 473 -6.82 30.71 12.08
N GLU A 474 -5.85 31.50 12.55
CA GLU A 474 -6.09 32.62 13.47
C GLU A 474 -6.99 33.66 12.79
N LYS A 475 -8.22 33.85 13.31
CA LYS A 475 -9.09 34.92 12.83
C LYS A 475 -8.48 36.28 13.20
N PRO A 476 -8.46 37.28 12.29
CA PRO A 476 -8.02 38.61 12.64
C PRO A 476 -8.92 39.20 13.73
N GLU A 477 -8.32 39.72 14.80
CA GLU A 477 -9.04 40.41 15.88
C GLU A 477 -9.78 41.62 15.30
N GLY A 478 -11.12 41.65 15.40
CA GLY A 478 -11.91 42.84 15.06
C GLY A 478 -13.34 42.68 14.58
N GLU A 479 -13.81 41.47 14.24
CA GLU A 479 -15.21 41.28 13.81
C GLU A 479 -16.05 40.57 14.87
N GLU A 480 -16.34 41.28 15.97
CA GLU A 480 -17.48 40.95 16.81
C GLU A 480 -18.75 41.55 16.21
N GLY A 481 -19.69 40.67 15.83
CA GLY A 481 -21.12 40.97 15.87
C GLY A 481 -21.79 41.35 14.56
N ALA A 482 -22.15 40.34 13.77
CA ALA A 482 -23.39 40.40 12.98
C ALA A 482 -24.27 39.21 13.36
N LYS A 483 -25.42 39.50 13.97
CA LYS A 483 -26.46 38.50 14.28
C LYS A 483 -26.96 37.85 12.98
N PRO A 484 -27.38 36.57 13.00
CA PRO A 484 -28.00 35.95 11.84
C PRO A 484 -29.43 36.50 11.69
N GLU A 485 -29.71 37.14 10.55
CA GLU A 485 -31.09 37.45 10.14
C GLU A 485 -31.75 36.20 9.55
N GLU A 486 -32.96 35.93 10.05
CA GLU A 486 -33.82 34.83 9.62
C GLU A 486 -34.43 35.08 8.23
N GLY A 487 -34.41 34.00 7.45
CA GLY A 487 -35.16 33.66 6.23
C GLY A 487 -36.09 34.66 5.55
N LYS A 488 -35.93 34.76 4.22
CA LYS A 488 -37.05 34.67 3.27
C LYS A 488 -36.66 33.90 2.00
N GLU A 489 -37.50 32.93 1.67
CA GLU A 489 -37.59 32.24 0.39
C GLU A 489 -37.88 33.23 -0.76
N GLY A 490 -37.33 32.97 -1.95
CA GLY A 490 -37.69 33.72 -3.15
C GLY A 490 -36.82 33.44 -4.37
N GLU A 491 -37.30 32.53 -5.22
CA GLU A 491 -37.15 32.49 -6.69
C GLU A 491 -35.75 32.52 -7.34
N ALA A 492 -35.38 31.37 -7.91
CA ALA A 492 -34.32 31.26 -8.90
C ALA A 492 -34.71 31.98 -10.20
N LYS A 493 -34.00 33.05 -10.56
CA LYS A 493 -33.90 33.55 -11.93
C LYS A 493 -32.49 33.29 -12.47
N ALA A 494 -32.46 32.66 -13.64
CA ALA A 494 -31.26 32.39 -14.42
C ALA A 494 -30.49 33.70 -14.71
N ALA A 495 -29.18 33.70 -14.43
CA ALA A 495 -28.27 34.76 -14.82
C ALA A 495 -27.34 34.23 -15.92
N GLU A 496 -27.33 34.96 -17.04
CA GLU A 496 -26.46 34.78 -18.20
C GLU A 496 -24.96 34.77 -17.85
N GLU A 497 -24.21 33.97 -18.58
CA GLU A 497 -22.74 33.98 -18.60
C GLU A 497 -22.20 35.35 -19.07
N PRO A 498 -21.24 35.97 -18.37
CA PRO A 498 -20.58 37.15 -18.88
C PRO A 498 -19.51 36.76 -19.91
N LYS A 499 -19.59 37.37 -21.10
CA LYS A 499 -18.56 37.28 -22.15
C LYS A 499 -17.21 37.82 -21.65
N PRO A 500 -16.07 37.27 -22.11
CA PRO A 500 -14.75 37.72 -21.68
C PRO A 500 -14.37 39.05 -22.34
N SER A 501 -14.09 40.09 -21.53
CA SER A 501 -13.45 41.31 -22.02
C SER A 501 -11.93 41.12 -22.07
N LYS A 502 -11.35 41.46 -23.24
CA LYS A 502 -9.92 41.58 -23.45
C LYS A 502 -9.44 42.90 -22.86
N ASP A 503 -8.88 42.89 -21.67
CA ASP A 503 -7.95 43.92 -21.22
C ASP A 503 -6.93 43.29 -20.26
N LYS A 504 -5.64 43.43 -20.59
CA LYS A 504 -4.52 43.02 -19.72
C LYS A 504 -4.43 43.98 -18.53
N PRO A 505 -4.40 43.51 -17.28
CA PRO A 505 -3.91 44.33 -16.18
C PRO A 505 -2.38 44.23 -16.12
N ALA A 506 -1.73 45.38 -15.95
CA ALA A 506 -0.30 45.50 -15.73
C ALA A 506 0.14 44.77 -14.46
N GLU A 507 1.33 44.15 -14.51
CA GLU A 507 2.00 43.52 -13.38
C GLU A 507 2.30 44.55 -12.28
N THR A 508 1.52 44.54 -11.20
CA THR A 508 1.95 45.06 -9.91
C THR A 508 2.81 44.00 -9.21
N PRO A 509 3.89 44.38 -8.51
CA PRO A 509 4.68 43.42 -7.75
C PRO A 509 3.80 42.80 -6.67
N GLU A 510 3.65 41.48 -6.70
CA GLU A 510 3.02 40.71 -5.63
C GLU A 510 3.85 40.88 -4.35
N THR A 511 3.44 41.81 -3.49
CA THR A 511 3.81 41.74 -2.08
C THR A 511 3.20 40.45 -1.54
N GLU A 512 4.04 39.46 -1.25
CA GLU A 512 3.65 38.23 -0.57
C GLU A 512 2.72 38.57 0.60
N LYS A 513 1.45 38.18 0.50
CA LYS A 513 0.55 38.26 1.64
C LYS A 513 1.16 37.42 2.77
N PRO A 514 1.25 37.94 4.01
CA PRO A 514 1.78 37.15 5.11
C PRO A 514 0.97 35.87 5.24
N LYS A 515 1.65 34.72 5.25
CA LYS A 515 1.03 33.40 5.42
C LYS A 515 0.17 33.41 6.69
N PRO A 516 -1.06 32.89 6.66
CA PRO A 516 -1.92 32.85 7.83
C PRO A 516 -1.23 32.09 8.97
N LYS A 517 -1.31 32.63 10.19
CA LYS A 517 -0.84 31.94 11.39
C LYS A 517 -1.80 30.79 11.69
N ILE A 518 -1.25 29.58 11.79
CA ILE A 518 -1.99 28.36 12.15
C ILE A 518 -1.86 28.16 13.67
N ILE A 519 -2.99 28.03 14.37
CA ILE A 519 -3.07 27.72 15.79
C ILE A 519 -3.40 26.24 15.96
N ALA A 520 -2.67 25.54 16.81
CA ALA A 520 -2.99 24.17 17.21
C ALA A 520 -3.83 24.17 18.50
N LYS A 521 -5.07 23.69 18.40
CA LYS A 521 -5.98 23.49 19.54
C LYS A 521 -5.98 22.01 19.95
N GLU A 522 -5.79 21.77 21.23
CA GLU A 522 -5.81 20.42 21.78
C GLU A 522 -7.22 19.96 22.14
N ILE A 523 -7.55 18.71 21.78
CA ILE A 523 -8.79 18.03 22.12
C ILE A 523 -8.43 16.82 23.00
N LEU A 524 -8.96 16.81 24.21
CA LEU A 524 -8.76 15.74 25.19
C LEU A 524 -10.11 15.17 25.62
N GLY A 525 -10.20 13.85 25.76
CA GLY A 525 -11.38 13.20 26.32
C GLY A 525 -11.22 11.71 26.47
N GLU A 526 -12.11 11.11 27.27
CA GLU A 526 -12.19 9.66 27.44
C GLU A 526 -13.36 9.11 26.62
N ILE A 527 -13.12 8.03 25.89
CA ILE A 527 -14.16 7.33 25.13
C ILE A 527 -14.17 5.85 25.46
N ARG A 528 -15.39 5.30 25.55
CA ARG A 528 -15.58 3.84 25.55
C ARG A 528 -15.74 3.33 24.13
N LEU A 529 -14.79 2.53 23.65
CA LEU A 529 -14.80 1.98 22.30
C LEU A 529 -16.07 1.18 22.01
N SER A 530 -16.57 1.24 20.78
CA SER A 530 -17.72 0.46 20.28
C SER A 530 -17.27 -0.70 19.39
N ALA A 531 -18.17 -1.61 19.00
CA ALA A 531 -17.86 -2.64 18.00
C ALA A 531 -17.39 -2.02 16.68
N PHE A 532 -16.42 -2.66 16.01
CA PHE A 532 -16.10 -2.37 14.63
C PHE A 532 -17.30 -2.74 13.72
N LEU A 533 -17.89 -1.77 13.02
CA LEU A 533 -18.96 -2.03 12.06
C LEU A 533 -18.35 -2.33 10.69
N GLN A 534 -18.55 -3.56 10.21
CA GLN A 534 -18.15 -3.98 8.87
C GLN A 534 -18.92 -3.18 7.80
N ARG A 535 -18.37 -3.05 6.59
CA ARG A 535 -19.11 -2.45 5.48
C ARG A 535 -20.37 -3.27 5.19
N GLY A 536 -21.48 -2.58 5.05
CA GLY A 536 -22.78 -3.17 4.76
C GLY A 536 -23.01 -3.24 3.27
N ASP A 537 -23.74 -4.27 2.86
CA ASP A 537 -24.23 -4.47 1.51
C ASP A 537 -25.76 -4.50 1.54
N LEU A 538 -26.36 -3.82 0.57
CA LEU A 538 -27.80 -3.83 0.35
C LEU A 538 -28.24 -5.04 -0.50
N GLN A 539 -27.28 -5.83 -1.01
CA GLN A 539 -27.45 -7.12 -1.68
C GLN A 539 -28.33 -7.03 -2.93
N PHE A 540 -27.98 -6.09 -3.81
CA PHE A 540 -28.50 -5.95 -5.17
C PHE A 540 -27.38 -5.55 -6.12
N ALA A 541 -27.50 -5.89 -7.41
CA ALA A 541 -26.56 -5.52 -8.45
C ALA A 541 -26.96 -4.17 -9.08
N PRO A 542 -26.11 -3.13 -9.02
CA PRO A 542 -26.38 -1.87 -9.71
C PRO A 542 -26.09 -1.97 -11.21
N LYS A 543 -26.85 -1.24 -12.02
CA LYS A 543 -26.66 -1.10 -13.47
C LYS A 543 -26.66 0.37 -13.86
N GLY A 544 -25.66 0.82 -14.62
CA GLY A 544 -25.65 2.17 -15.16
C GLY A 544 -26.69 2.34 -16.27
N GLY A 545 -27.32 3.51 -16.36
CA GLY A 545 -28.15 3.86 -17.50
C GLY A 545 -27.36 3.72 -18.81
N GLY A 546 -27.96 3.09 -19.84
CA GLY A 546 -27.32 2.94 -21.15
C GLY A 546 -26.91 4.28 -21.79
N ARG A 547 -26.15 4.25 -22.90
CA ARG A 547 -25.66 5.45 -23.61
C ARG A 547 -26.78 6.49 -23.75
N GLY A 548 -26.67 7.60 -23.02
CA GLY A 548 -27.57 8.75 -23.08
C GLY A 548 -28.69 8.84 -22.02
N ARG A 549 -28.85 7.88 -21.10
CA ARG A 549 -29.94 7.93 -20.09
C ARG A 549 -29.55 8.41 -18.68
N GLY A 550 -28.25 8.44 -18.33
CA GLY A 550 -27.80 8.81 -16.97
C GLY A 550 -28.41 7.94 -15.86
N GLY A 551 -27.95 8.07 -14.62
CA GLY A 551 -28.55 7.39 -13.46
C GLY A 551 -28.06 5.97 -13.17
N VAL A 552 -28.43 5.48 -12.00
CA VAL A 552 -28.13 4.13 -11.49
C VAL A 552 -29.43 3.39 -11.23
N TYR A 553 -29.51 2.16 -11.70
CA TYR A 553 -30.69 1.32 -11.62
C TYR A 553 -30.38 0.02 -10.88
N VAL A 554 -31.40 -0.57 -10.28
CA VAL A 554 -31.33 -1.93 -9.73
C VAL A 554 -31.40 -2.91 -10.90
N GLY A 555 -30.32 -3.65 -11.16
CA GLY A 555 -30.31 -4.72 -12.16
C GLY A 555 -30.93 -6.00 -11.60
N GLU A 556 -30.37 -6.51 -10.52
CA GLU A 556 -30.81 -7.76 -9.89
C GLU A 556 -30.86 -7.61 -8.37
N VAL A 557 -31.85 -8.22 -7.72
CA VAL A 557 -31.92 -8.30 -6.26
C VAL A 557 -31.57 -9.72 -5.84
N LEU A 558 -30.62 -9.88 -4.91
CA LEU A 558 -30.20 -11.19 -4.43
C LEU A 558 -31.34 -11.84 -3.65
N LYS A 559 -31.82 -13.00 -4.10
CA LYS A 559 -32.90 -13.76 -3.45
C LYS A 559 -32.53 -14.16 -2.02
N GLY A 560 -33.41 -13.88 -1.05
CA GLY A 560 -33.17 -14.02 0.39
C GLY A 560 -32.28 -12.93 1.01
N GLY A 561 -31.82 -11.98 0.20
CA GLY A 561 -30.90 -10.91 0.59
C GLY A 561 -31.56 -9.74 1.30
N ALA A 562 -30.75 -8.74 1.69
CA ALA A 562 -31.18 -7.52 2.38
C ALA A 562 -32.28 -6.75 1.61
N SER A 563 -32.14 -6.66 0.29
CA SER A 563 -33.13 -6.00 -0.57
C SER A 563 -34.31 -6.87 -0.99
N ASP A 564 -34.30 -8.18 -0.72
CA ASP A 564 -35.35 -9.14 -1.14
C ASP A 564 -36.54 -9.16 -0.16
N GLY A 565 -36.96 -7.97 0.25
CA GLY A 565 -38.14 -7.75 1.09
C GLY A 565 -39.37 -7.44 0.25
N ARG A 566 -40.55 -7.63 0.86
CA ARG A 566 -41.84 -7.21 0.28
C ARG A 566 -41.85 -5.70 -0.05
N ASN A 567 -41.22 -4.91 0.81
CA ASN A 567 -41.02 -3.47 0.65
C ASN A 567 -39.60 -3.09 0.18
N GLY A 568 -38.77 -4.06 -0.22
CA GLY A 568 -37.39 -3.82 -0.65
C GLY A 568 -37.27 -3.28 -2.08
N LEU A 569 -36.03 -3.26 -2.59
CA LEU A 569 -35.75 -2.86 -3.96
C LEU A 569 -36.35 -3.86 -4.96
N LYS A 570 -36.61 -3.38 -6.16
CA LYS A 570 -37.07 -4.18 -7.30
C LYS A 570 -36.18 -3.87 -8.50
N THR A 571 -36.02 -4.86 -9.37
CA THR A 571 -35.39 -4.67 -10.69
C THR A 571 -36.01 -3.46 -11.40
N ASP A 572 -35.15 -2.68 -12.04
CA ASP A 572 -35.42 -1.42 -12.74
C ASP A 572 -35.82 -0.22 -11.85
N ASP A 573 -35.79 -0.34 -10.52
CA ASP A 573 -35.82 0.83 -9.65
C ASP A 573 -34.65 1.76 -9.98
N GLN A 574 -34.93 3.03 -10.29
CA GLN A 574 -33.88 4.05 -10.42
C GLN A 574 -33.51 4.55 -9.02
N ILE A 575 -32.26 4.40 -8.62
CA ILE A 575 -31.74 4.92 -7.36
C ILE A 575 -31.54 6.43 -7.49
N VAL A 576 -32.26 7.20 -6.69
CA VAL A 576 -32.22 8.67 -6.69
C VAL A 576 -31.38 9.20 -5.54
N SER A 577 -31.47 8.58 -4.36
CA SER A 577 -30.58 8.90 -3.24
C SER A 577 -30.38 7.73 -2.30
N ILE A 578 -29.22 7.68 -1.63
CA ILE A 578 -28.94 6.78 -0.51
C ILE A 578 -28.48 7.63 0.67
N ASN A 579 -29.14 7.50 1.82
CA ASN A 579 -28.86 8.27 3.05
C ASN A 579 -28.73 9.79 2.79
N GLY A 580 -29.63 10.32 1.96
CA GLY A 580 -29.65 11.74 1.57
C GLY A 580 -28.62 12.14 0.50
N THR A 581 -27.68 11.27 0.13
CA THR A 581 -26.74 11.52 -0.96
C THR A 581 -27.43 11.30 -2.30
N VAL A 582 -27.49 12.32 -3.15
CA VAL A 582 -28.10 12.23 -4.49
C VAL A 582 -27.23 11.37 -5.42
N ILE A 583 -27.88 10.54 -6.24
CA ILE A 583 -27.23 9.58 -7.13
C ILE A 583 -27.64 9.82 -8.58
N ASN A 584 -26.72 10.39 -9.37
CA ASN A 584 -26.89 10.63 -10.80
C ASN A 584 -26.01 9.72 -11.67
N ASN A 585 -24.95 9.14 -11.09
CA ASN A 585 -23.99 8.30 -11.80
C ASN A 585 -23.38 7.24 -10.86
N MET A 586 -22.60 6.32 -11.45
CA MET A 586 -22.01 5.21 -10.71
C MET A 586 -20.95 5.65 -9.69
N ASN A 587 -20.29 6.80 -9.89
CA ASN A 587 -19.30 7.32 -8.95
C ASN A 587 -19.97 7.84 -7.67
N GLU A 588 -21.07 8.59 -7.81
CA GLU A 588 -21.91 9.02 -6.68
C GLU A 588 -22.51 7.84 -5.94
N PHE A 589 -22.98 6.83 -6.66
CA PHE A 589 -23.46 5.58 -6.07
C PHE A 589 -22.38 4.90 -5.23
N GLY A 590 -21.16 4.77 -5.77
CA GLY A 590 -20.02 4.22 -5.05
C GLY A 590 -19.71 5.01 -3.77
N ARG A 591 -19.73 6.35 -3.83
CA ARG A 591 -19.53 7.20 -2.65
C ARG A 591 -20.61 7.02 -1.59
N ALA A 592 -21.88 6.95 -1.98
CA ALA A 592 -22.97 6.76 -1.03
C ALA A 592 -22.94 5.37 -0.38
N MET A 593 -22.65 4.31 -1.15
CA MET A 593 -22.52 2.95 -0.63
C MET A 593 -21.37 2.80 0.38
N ARG A 594 -20.30 3.59 0.26
CA ARG A 594 -19.20 3.61 1.26
C ARG A 594 -19.65 4.10 2.65
N THR A 595 -20.84 4.69 2.78
CA THR A 595 -21.40 5.17 4.05
C THR A 595 -22.34 4.18 4.73
N VAL A 596 -22.59 3.01 4.13
CA VAL A 596 -23.49 1.98 4.63
C VAL A 596 -22.69 0.89 5.36
N TYR A 597 -23.04 0.61 6.62
CA TYR A 597 -22.42 -0.43 7.46
C TYR A 597 -23.38 -1.59 7.72
N VAL A 598 -22.84 -2.75 8.13
CA VAL A 598 -23.66 -3.90 8.51
C VAL A 598 -24.62 -3.50 9.63
N ASP A 599 -25.88 -3.94 9.50
CA ASP A 599 -27.01 -3.63 10.36
C ASP A 599 -27.56 -2.19 10.29
N ASP A 600 -26.91 -1.28 9.54
CA ASP A 600 -27.47 0.04 9.26
C ASP A 600 -28.80 -0.08 8.52
N ILE A 601 -29.75 0.78 8.86
CA ILE A 601 -30.96 0.96 8.08
C ILE A 601 -30.70 2.07 7.06
N ALA A 602 -30.30 1.69 5.84
CA ALA A 602 -30.11 2.63 4.75
C ALA A 602 -31.45 3.13 4.24
N THR A 603 -31.60 4.45 4.13
CA THR A 603 -32.79 5.10 3.55
C THR A 603 -32.53 5.41 2.09
N ILE A 604 -33.30 4.80 1.20
CA ILE A 604 -33.09 4.85 -0.25
C ILE A 604 -34.31 5.46 -0.91
N LYS A 605 -34.13 6.56 -1.64
CA LYS A 605 -35.17 7.08 -2.52
C LYS A 605 -34.99 6.48 -3.90
N VAL A 606 -36.05 5.87 -4.41
CA VAL A 606 -36.10 5.27 -5.74
C VAL A 606 -37.23 5.84 -6.56
N ASN A 607 -37.02 5.96 -7.86
CA ASN A 607 -38.09 6.19 -8.82
C ASN A 607 -38.48 4.82 -9.43
N ARG A 608 -39.69 4.35 -9.08
CA ARG A 608 -40.24 3.07 -9.54
C ARG A 608 -41.34 3.34 -10.56
N GLY A 609 -40.99 3.23 -11.84
CA GLY A 609 -41.95 3.43 -12.93
C GLY A 609 -42.59 4.83 -12.98
N GLY A 610 -41.86 5.86 -12.58
CA GLY A 610 -42.33 7.25 -12.52
C GLY A 610 -42.83 7.70 -11.13
N VAL A 611 -42.93 6.79 -10.17
CA VAL A 611 -43.38 7.09 -8.79
C VAL A 611 -42.20 7.08 -7.83
N MET A 612 -42.00 8.18 -7.12
CA MET A 612 -40.99 8.27 -6.06
C MET A 612 -41.42 7.43 -4.85
N LYS A 613 -40.52 6.57 -4.38
CA LYS A 613 -40.69 5.76 -3.17
C LYS A 613 -39.47 5.87 -2.29
N GLU A 614 -39.68 5.83 -0.99
CA GLU A 614 -38.62 5.69 -0.01
C GLU A 614 -38.62 4.26 0.54
N VAL A 615 -37.45 3.64 0.58
CA VAL A 615 -37.23 2.25 0.97
C VAL A 615 -36.17 2.21 2.06
N GLN A 616 -36.48 1.56 3.16
CA GLN A 616 -35.54 1.33 4.26
C GLN A 616 -35.04 -0.10 4.22
N ILE A 617 -33.72 -0.27 4.17
CA ILE A 617 -33.09 -1.58 4.03
C ILE A 617 -32.05 -1.75 5.11
N ARG A 618 -32.20 -2.80 5.90
CA ARG A 618 -31.16 -3.22 6.83
C ARG A 618 -30.03 -3.87 6.05
N ALA A 619 -28.87 -3.21 5.99
CA ALA A 619 -27.71 -3.73 5.30
C ALA A 619 -27.17 -4.98 5.98
N LYS A 620 -26.70 -5.95 5.19
CA LYS A 620 -26.12 -7.21 5.66
C LYS A 620 -24.64 -7.26 5.30
N ALA A 621 -23.89 -8.19 5.87
CA ALA A 621 -22.53 -8.44 5.43
C ALA A 621 -22.50 -8.81 3.94
N THR A 622 -21.48 -8.32 3.22
CA THR A 622 -21.23 -8.68 1.82
C THR A 622 -21.04 -10.20 1.71
N PRO A 623 -21.85 -10.92 0.91
CA PRO A 623 -21.61 -12.33 0.66
C PRO A 623 -20.27 -12.50 -0.09
N PRO A 624 -19.45 -13.52 0.25
CA PRO A 624 -18.25 -13.79 -0.51
C PRO A 624 -18.62 -14.13 -1.97
N THR A 625 -18.03 -13.41 -2.91
CA THR A 625 -18.13 -13.75 -4.33
C THR A 625 -17.16 -14.89 -4.63
N LYS A 626 -17.66 -16.02 -5.12
CA LYS A 626 -16.81 -17.06 -5.73
C LYS A 626 -16.13 -16.47 -6.97
N ASN A 627 -14.81 -16.27 -6.94
CA ASN A 627 -14.03 -15.93 -8.13
C ASN A 627 -12.80 -16.84 -8.24
N ASN A 628 -12.58 -17.43 -9.42
CA ASN A 628 -11.47 -18.33 -9.74
C ASN A 628 -10.09 -17.64 -9.86
N GLU A 629 -9.86 -16.50 -9.18
CA GLU A 629 -8.61 -15.71 -9.19
C GLU A 629 -7.91 -15.71 -7.81
N GLU A 630 -8.28 -16.67 -6.97
CA GLU A 630 -7.77 -16.86 -5.61
C GLU A 630 -6.27 -17.19 -5.64
N GLY A 631 -5.48 -16.52 -4.79
CA GLY A 631 -4.03 -16.68 -4.68
C GLY A 631 -3.20 -15.57 -5.33
N GLY A 632 -3.79 -14.72 -6.19
CA GLY A 632 -3.07 -13.62 -6.85
C GLY A 632 -3.06 -12.29 -6.08
N TRP A 633 -2.42 -11.26 -6.65
CA TRP A 633 -2.42 -9.89 -6.10
C TRP A 633 -3.12 -8.90 -7.03
N ALA A 634 -3.93 -8.02 -6.45
CA ALA A 634 -4.66 -7.00 -7.18
C ALA A 634 -3.80 -5.76 -7.45
N TYR A 635 -4.05 -5.16 -8.61
CA TYR A 635 -3.44 -3.89 -9.01
C TYR A 635 -4.05 -2.68 -8.28
N TYR A 636 -5.33 -2.77 -7.91
CA TYR A 636 -6.08 -1.74 -7.18
C TYR A 636 -6.74 -2.37 -5.96
N PHE A 637 -6.62 -1.76 -4.79
CA PHE A 637 -7.24 -2.25 -3.56
C PHE A 637 -8.77 -2.44 -3.71
N GLU A 638 -9.45 -1.51 -4.38
CA GLU A 638 -10.90 -1.54 -4.59
C GLU A 638 -11.37 -2.50 -5.70
N LYS A 639 -10.46 -3.01 -6.56
CA LYS A 639 -10.84 -3.97 -7.61
C LYS A 639 -10.59 -5.41 -7.12
N PRO A 640 -11.56 -6.32 -7.33
CA PRO A 640 -11.43 -7.68 -6.84
C PRO A 640 -10.42 -8.53 -7.62
N HIS A 641 -9.96 -8.07 -8.79
CA HIS A 641 -9.21 -8.88 -9.74
C HIS A 641 -7.70 -8.89 -9.50
N ALA A 642 -7.06 -10.05 -9.71
CA ALA A 642 -5.63 -10.26 -9.57
C ALA A 642 -4.95 -10.45 -10.93
N PRO A 643 -4.32 -9.41 -11.52
CA PRO A 643 -3.78 -9.54 -12.86
C PRO A 643 -2.57 -10.44 -12.97
N SER A 644 -2.42 -11.10 -14.12
CA SER A 644 -1.35 -12.06 -14.40
C SER A 644 0.05 -11.47 -14.18
N PHE A 645 0.34 -10.30 -14.76
CA PHE A 645 1.65 -9.65 -14.67
C PHE A 645 2.01 -9.13 -13.27
N VAL A 646 1.03 -8.71 -12.47
CA VAL A 646 1.24 -8.31 -11.07
C VAL A 646 1.59 -9.53 -10.25
N THR A 647 0.78 -10.58 -10.37
CA THR A 647 0.97 -11.84 -9.65
C THR A 647 2.32 -12.46 -10.00
N ALA A 648 2.70 -12.46 -11.28
CA ALA A 648 4.00 -12.93 -11.73
C ALA A 648 5.17 -12.12 -11.17
N ALA A 649 5.08 -10.78 -11.16
CA ALA A 649 6.13 -9.93 -10.58
C ALA A 649 6.31 -10.18 -9.08
N VAL A 650 5.21 -10.37 -8.34
CA VAL A 650 5.26 -10.66 -6.90
C VAL A 650 5.84 -12.03 -6.62
N ILE A 651 5.52 -13.06 -7.42
CA ILE A 651 6.17 -14.39 -7.31
C ILE A 651 7.68 -14.24 -7.40
N LEU A 652 8.20 -13.49 -8.37
CA LEU A 652 9.64 -13.27 -8.53
C LEU A 652 10.25 -12.57 -7.30
N ASN A 653 9.56 -11.61 -6.70
CA ASN A 653 10.02 -10.95 -5.47
C ASN A 653 10.13 -11.92 -4.30
N PHE A 654 9.19 -12.86 -4.16
CA PHE A 654 9.24 -13.88 -3.11
C PHE A 654 10.41 -14.83 -3.28
N LEU A 655 10.68 -15.25 -4.51
CA LEU A 655 11.83 -16.10 -4.82
C LEU A 655 13.16 -15.37 -4.53
N GLU A 656 13.26 -14.10 -4.94
CA GLU A 656 14.44 -13.26 -4.65
C GLU A 656 14.64 -13.02 -3.15
N PHE A 657 13.54 -12.90 -2.39
CA PHE A 657 13.58 -12.79 -0.93
C PHE A 657 14.07 -14.07 -0.26
N ASP A 658 13.56 -15.23 -0.68
CA ASP A 658 14.00 -16.54 -0.19
C ASP A 658 15.48 -16.79 -0.54
N GLU A 659 15.95 -16.35 -1.70
CA GLU A 659 17.37 -16.40 -2.09
C GLU A 659 18.23 -15.47 -1.21
N THR A 660 17.75 -14.26 -0.94
CA THR A 660 18.53 -13.23 -0.22
C THR A 660 18.65 -13.53 1.27
N PHE A 661 17.58 -13.99 1.91
CA PHE A 661 17.51 -14.15 3.36
C PHE A 661 17.42 -15.59 3.84
N GLY A 662 17.12 -16.55 2.96
CA GLY A 662 16.95 -17.94 3.33
C GLY A 662 15.76 -18.16 4.27
N LYS A 663 15.94 -19.08 5.23
CA LYS A 663 14.92 -19.41 6.22
C LYS A 663 14.92 -18.40 7.36
N ILE A 664 13.76 -17.78 7.62
CA ILE A 664 13.60 -16.79 8.70
C ILE A 664 13.01 -17.45 9.95
N SER A 665 11.81 -18.02 9.80
CA SER A 665 11.13 -18.78 10.85
C SER A 665 10.24 -19.83 10.20
N ARG A 666 9.95 -20.93 10.93
CA ARG A 666 9.10 -22.01 10.40
C ARG A 666 7.75 -21.49 9.92
N THR A 667 7.15 -20.55 10.64
CA THR A 667 5.84 -19.98 10.33
C THR A 667 5.91 -19.03 9.15
N HIS A 668 6.89 -18.12 9.14
CA HIS A 668 7.06 -17.16 8.05
C HIS A 668 7.36 -17.88 6.73
N ASP A 669 8.24 -18.88 6.76
CA ASP A 669 8.62 -19.66 5.58
C ASP A 669 7.44 -20.50 5.06
N ARG A 670 6.61 -21.05 5.95
CA ARG A 670 5.39 -21.77 5.56
C ARG A 670 4.42 -20.85 4.82
N LYS A 671 4.13 -19.68 5.39
CA LYS A 671 3.23 -18.69 4.78
C LYS A 671 3.72 -18.25 3.40
N ARG A 672 5.01 -17.95 3.23
CA ARG A 672 5.57 -17.58 1.92
C ARG A 672 5.45 -18.71 0.90
N LYS A 673 5.70 -19.96 1.28
CA LYS A 673 5.57 -21.11 0.37
C LYS A 673 4.13 -21.39 -0.03
N GLU A 674 3.19 -21.30 0.92
CA GLU A 674 1.76 -21.39 0.63
C GLU A 674 1.33 -20.28 -0.33
N ALA A 675 1.76 -19.04 -0.06
CA ALA A 675 1.50 -17.88 -0.92
C ALA A 675 2.03 -18.06 -2.35
N ILE A 676 3.31 -18.47 -2.51
CA ILE A 676 3.90 -18.73 -3.84
C ILE A 676 3.13 -19.81 -4.58
N LYS A 677 2.74 -20.89 -3.89
CA LYS A 677 1.99 -21.99 -4.50
C LYS A 677 0.64 -21.49 -5.02
N ASP A 678 -0.12 -20.78 -4.21
CA ASP A 678 -1.45 -20.31 -4.58
C ASP A 678 -1.38 -19.25 -5.69
N ALA A 679 -0.41 -18.35 -5.62
CA ALA A 679 -0.13 -17.40 -6.70
C ALA A 679 0.28 -18.08 -8.01
N THR A 680 1.05 -19.17 -7.92
CA THR A 680 1.44 -19.97 -9.07
C THR A 680 0.21 -20.60 -9.72
N ASP A 681 -0.67 -21.20 -8.92
CA ASP A 681 -1.91 -21.81 -9.42
C ASP A 681 -2.79 -20.75 -10.10
N ALA A 682 -2.92 -19.56 -9.51
CA ALA A 682 -3.62 -18.40 -10.09
C ALA A 682 -2.99 -17.94 -11.42
N LEU A 683 -1.67 -17.73 -11.45
CA LEU A 683 -0.94 -17.31 -12.65
C LEU A 683 -1.09 -18.32 -13.78
N MET A 684 -0.98 -19.61 -13.49
CA MET A 684 -1.13 -20.67 -14.48
C MET A 684 -2.56 -20.80 -14.99
N GLY A 685 -3.57 -20.47 -14.17
CA GLY A 685 -4.96 -20.35 -14.61
C GLY A 685 -5.21 -19.20 -15.60
N LEU A 686 -4.38 -18.15 -15.55
CA LEU A 686 -4.43 -17.02 -16.48
C LEU A 686 -3.59 -17.23 -17.75
N ARG A 687 -2.75 -18.28 -17.79
CA ARG A 687 -1.92 -18.62 -18.93
C ARG A 687 -2.74 -19.39 -19.97
N VAL A 688 -2.84 -18.83 -21.17
CA VAL A 688 -3.70 -19.33 -22.25
C VAL A 688 -2.91 -19.60 -23.53
N HIS A 689 -3.52 -20.29 -24.49
CA HIS A 689 -2.96 -20.47 -25.82
C HIS A 689 -3.72 -19.57 -26.80
N ASP A 690 -3.00 -18.62 -27.41
CA ASP A 690 -3.50 -17.81 -28.51
C ASP A 690 -3.55 -18.68 -29.77
N LYS A 691 -4.73 -19.25 -30.03
CA LYS A 691 -4.95 -20.16 -31.17
C LYS A 691 -4.70 -19.48 -32.52
N LYS A 692 -4.91 -18.16 -32.62
CA LYS A 692 -4.79 -17.39 -33.86
C LYS A 692 -3.33 -17.21 -34.24
N ASN A 693 -2.51 -16.80 -33.28
CA ASN A 693 -1.09 -16.53 -33.49
C ASN A 693 -0.18 -17.74 -33.18
N LYS A 694 -0.75 -18.84 -32.65
CA LYS A 694 -0.07 -20.11 -32.31
C LYS A 694 1.04 -19.95 -31.25
N VAL A 695 0.80 -19.06 -30.30
CA VAL A 695 1.73 -18.71 -29.22
C VAL A 695 1.03 -18.81 -27.86
N HIS A 696 1.80 -18.82 -26.78
CA HIS A 696 1.23 -18.64 -25.45
C HIS A 696 0.97 -17.17 -25.17
N SER A 697 -0.02 -16.89 -24.33
CA SER A 697 -0.34 -15.54 -23.89
C SER A 697 -0.96 -15.61 -22.50
N TYR A 698 -1.28 -14.45 -21.93
CA TYR A 698 -1.96 -14.34 -20.64
C TYR A 698 -3.21 -13.50 -20.80
N VAL A 699 -4.28 -13.90 -20.13
CA VAL A 699 -5.41 -13.01 -19.91
C VAL A 699 -5.07 -12.01 -18.81
N TYR A 700 -5.67 -10.82 -18.89
CA TYR A 700 -5.47 -9.78 -17.89
C TYR A 700 -6.05 -10.21 -16.54
N ASP A 701 -7.29 -10.69 -16.55
CA ASP A 701 -8.08 -11.20 -15.43
C ASP A 701 -9.19 -12.15 -15.96
N ILE A 702 -9.86 -12.88 -15.08
CA ILE A 702 -11.05 -13.70 -15.38
C ILE A 702 -12.29 -12.83 -15.17
N ARG A 703 -12.49 -11.82 -16.03
CA ARG A 703 -13.81 -11.21 -16.16
C ARG A 703 -14.75 -12.22 -16.81
N GLY A 704 -15.93 -12.45 -16.23
CA GLY A 704 -16.96 -13.43 -16.66
C GLY A 704 -17.58 -13.19 -18.04
N VAL A 705 -16.75 -12.98 -19.06
CA VAL A 705 -17.05 -12.82 -20.48
C VAL A 705 -16.31 -13.94 -21.20
N GLU A 706 -16.90 -14.52 -22.25
CA GLU A 706 -16.27 -15.56 -23.08
C GLU A 706 -14.85 -15.14 -23.52
N ILE A 707 -13.86 -15.67 -22.82
CA ILE A 707 -12.45 -15.28 -22.90
C ILE A 707 -11.86 -15.56 -24.29
N GLU A 708 -12.41 -16.53 -25.03
CA GLU A 708 -11.83 -17.01 -26.29
C GLU A 708 -11.73 -15.94 -27.40
N ASN A 709 -12.57 -14.90 -27.37
CA ASN A 709 -12.57 -13.86 -28.42
C ASN A 709 -11.61 -12.67 -28.15
N TRP A 710 -10.94 -12.63 -26.99
CA TRP A 710 -10.09 -11.49 -26.57
C TRP A 710 -8.63 -11.85 -26.28
N ILE A 711 -8.22 -13.09 -26.58
CA ILE A 711 -6.83 -13.53 -26.42
C ILE A 711 -6.07 -13.24 -27.72
N ASP A 712 -5.26 -12.18 -27.71
CA ASP A 712 -4.33 -11.85 -28.80
C ASP A 712 -2.99 -11.38 -28.21
N ILE A 713 -1.87 -12.01 -28.62
CA ILE A 713 -0.52 -11.67 -28.15
C ILE A 713 -0.15 -10.21 -28.43
N HIS A 714 -0.70 -9.59 -29.48
CA HIS A 714 -0.40 -8.20 -29.83
C HIS A 714 -0.74 -7.21 -28.71
N GLY A 715 -1.77 -7.50 -27.90
CA GLY A 715 -2.14 -6.69 -26.71
C GLY A 715 -1.46 -7.10 -25.41
N ASN A 716 -0.63 -8.13 -25.44
CA ASN A 716 -0.04 -8.75 -24.24
C ASN A 716 1.48 -8.88 -24.30
N VAL A 717 2.10 -8.60 -25.45
CA VAL A 717 3.54 -8.73 -25.70
C VAL A 717 4.40 -8.05 -24.62
N GLY A 718 4.00 -6.87 -24.12
CA GLY A 718 4.76 -6.20 -23.07
C GLY A 718 4.66 -6.82 -21.67
N ARG A 719 3.71 -7.75 -21.47
CA ARG A 719 3.40 -8.39 -20.18
C ARG A 719 3.67 -9.89 -20.14
N ILE A 720 3.88 -10.53 -21.30
CA ILE A 720 4.08 -11.98 -21.39
C ILE A 720 5.36 -12.43 -20.67
N MET A 721 6.45 -11.67 -20.80
CA MET A 721 7.77 -12.10 -20.33
C MET A 721 7.86 -12.23 -18.81
N VAL A 722 7.18 -11.37 -18.05
CA VAL A 722 7.15 -11.52 -16.59
C VAL A 722 6.42 -12.80 -16.17
N GLY A 723 5.32 -13.13 -16.86
CA GLY A 723 4.53 -14.35 -16.62
C GLY A 723 5.31 -15.61 -16.94
N GLU A 724 5.95 -15.68 -18.11
CA GLU A 724 6.74 -16.83 -18.52
C GLU A 724 7.99 -17.00 -17.66
N LEU A 725 8.67 -15.89 -17.29
CA LEU A 725 9.81 -15.93 -16.39
C LEU A 725 9.41 -16.44 -15.00
N ALA A 726 8.32 -15.93 -14.42
CA ALA A 726 7.81 -16.40 -13.14
C ALA A 726 7.45 -17.89 -13.21
N ALA A 727 6.69 -18.31 -14.23
CA ALA A 727 6.32 -19.71 -14.45
C ALA A 727 7.54 -20.63 -14.61
N ASN A 728 8.62 -20.15 -15.25
CA ASN A 728 9.86 -20.92 -15.35
C ASN A 728 10.59 -20.99 -14.01
N ALA A 729 10.66 -19.89 -13.26
CA ALA A 729 11.30 -19.82 -11.95
C ALA A 729 10.64 -20.75 -10.91
N VAL A 730 9.32 -20.94 -11.00
CA VAL A 730 8.57 -21.93 -10.18
C VAL A 730 8.45 -23.31 -10.84
N ASN A 731 9.25 -23.59 -11.87
CA ASN A 731 9.34 -24.88 -12.58
C ASN A 731 8.02 -25.38 -13.21
N LYS A 732 7.09 -24.48 -13.57
CA LYS A 732 5.84 -24.84 -14.26
C LYS A 732 5.99 -24.88 -15.78
N ILE A 733 7.02 -24.24 -16.33
CA ILE A 733 7.42 -24.36 -17.73
C ILE A 733 8.92 -24.66 -17.85
N SER A 734 9.31 -25.30 -18.95
CA SER A 734 10.72 -25.61 -19.22
C SER A 734 11.50 -24.38 -19.71
N ARG A 735 12.83 -24.42 -19.58
CA ARG A 735 13.72 -23.42 -20.18
C ARG A 735 13.53 -23.29 -21.69
N SER A 736 13.24 -24.39 -22.39
CA SER A 736 12.93 -24.38 -23.82
C SER A 736 11.62 -23.65 -24.14
N ALA A 737 10.60 -23.77 -23.29
CA ALA A 737 9.38 -22.98 -23.42
C ALA A 737 9.63 -21.49 -23.20
N LEU A 738 10.43 -21.13 -22.17
CA LEU A 738 10.84 -19.74 -21.94
C LEU A 738 11.65 -19.17 -23.12
N SER A 739 12.54 -19.97 -23.72
CA SER A 739 13.29 -19.57 -24.91
C SER A 739 12.37 -19.28 -26.10
N ARG A 740 11.29 -20.06 -26.29
CA ARG A 740 10.32 -19.78 -27.36
C ARG A 740 9.51 -18.51 -27.08
N ALA A 741 9.09 -18.30 -25.84
CA ALA A 741 8.41 -17.06 -25.46
C ALA A 741 9.28 -15.81 -25.69
N LEU A 742 10.60 -15.94 -25.52
CA LEU A 742 11.56 -14.87 -25.82
C LEU A 742 11.64 -14.61 -27.33
N ASP A 743 11.65 -15.66 -28.16
CA ASP A 743 11.57 -15.53 -29.63
C ASP A 743 10.25 -14.84 -30.02
N ASP A 744 9.11 -15.26 -29.46
CA ASP A 744 7.78 -14.67 -29.67
C ASP A 744 7.76 -13.19 -29.25
N PHE A 745 8.38 -12.82 -28.12
CA PHE A 745 8.46 -11.42 -27.69
C PHE A 745 9.08 -10.54 -28.77
N PHE A 746 10.19 -10.94 -29.39
CA PHE A 746 10.83 -10.15 -30.45
C PHE A 746 10.06 -10.15 -31.77
N GLU A 747 9.34 -11.23 -32.09
CA GLU A 747 8.45 -11.31 -33.25
C GLU A 747 7.33 -10.26 -33.15
N TYR A 748 6.67 -10.17 -31.99
CA TYR A 748 5.53 -9.27 -31.78
C TYR A 748 5.89 -7.90 -31.19
N ARG A 749 7.16 -7.64 -30.83
CA ARG A 749 7.58 -6.41 -30.15
C ARG A 749 7.21 -5.13 -30.90
N ALA A 750 7.07 -5.21 -32.23
CA ALA A 750 6.78 -4.07 -33.09
C ALA A 750 5.53 -3.32 -32.61
N GLU A 751 4.55 -4.04 -32.04
CA GLU A 751 3.35 -3.44 -31.43
C GLU A 751 3.65 -2.50 -30.26
N LEU A 752 4.70 -2.77 -29.48
CA LEU A 752 5.18 -1.87 -28.44
C LEU A 752 5.96 -0.71 -29.06
N ASP A 753 6.82 -0.98 -30.04
CA ASP A 753 7.60 0.06 -30.71
C ASP A 753 6.66 1.15 -31.26
N MET A 754 5.55 0.76 -31.89
CA MET A 754 4.63 1.69 -32.54
C MET A 754 3.85 2.62 -31.59
N VAL A 755 3.78 2.30 -30.28
CA VAL A 755 3.04 3.11 -29.29
C VAL A 755 3.93 3.82 -28.29
N ARG A 756 5.26 3.72 -28.43
CA ARG A 756 6.24 4.19 -27.43
C ARG A 756 6.23 5.72 -27.20
N THR A 757 5.74 6.52 -28.15
CA THR A 757 5.59 7.98 -28.02
C THR A 757 4.13 8.43 -27.86
N TYR A 758 3.18 7.49 -27.76
CA TYR A 758 1.77 7.83 -27.61
C TYR A 758 1.56 8.70 -26.35
N PRO A 759 0.92 9.87 -26.44
CA PRO A 759 0.90 10.84 -25.34
C PRO A 759 -0.01 10.46 -24.14
N HIS A 760 -0.88 9.46 -24.30
CA HIS A 760 -1.74 8.96 -23.23
C HIS A 760 -1.33 7.55 -22.77
N THR A 761 -1.96 7.08 -21.69
CA THR A 761 -1.61 5.81 -21.06
C THR A 761 -1.82 4.59 -21.95
N HIS A 762 -2.96 4.48 -22.66
CA HIS A 762 -3.28 3.31 -23.49
C HIS A 762 -3.84 3.72 -24.86
N TYR A 763 -3.31 3.15 -25.94
CA TYR A 763 -3.80 3.37 -27.29
C TYR A 763 -4.82 2.30 -27.69
N GLY A 764 -6.10 2.61 -27.51
CA GLY A 764 -7.19 1.63 -27.68
C GLY A 764 -7.32 1.04 -29.09
N LYS A 765 -6.95 1.77 -30.14
CA LYS A 765 -6.98 1.27 -31.53
C LYS A 765 -5.93 0.20 -31.81
N ARG A 766 -4.97 0.00 -30.90
CA ARG A 766 -3.87 -0.94 -31.06
C ARG A 766 -3.75 -1.83 -29.83
N PHE A 767 -4.81 -2.62 -29.62
CA PHE A 767 -4.92 -3.63 -28.56
C PHE A 767 -4.79 -3.09 -27.12
N ASN A 768 -5.03 -1.79 -26.91
CA ASN A 768 -4.77 -1.10 -25.65
C ASN A 768 -3.31 -1.24 -25.18
N ASN A 769 -2.33 -1.21 -26.08
CA ASN A 769 -0.94 -1.12 -25.68
C ASN A 769 -0.61 0.26 -25.08
N ALA A 770 0.39 0.29 -24.20
CA ALA A 770 0.82 1.46 -23.45
C ALA A 770 2.33 1.68 -23.62
N ALA A 771 2.77 2.94 -23.63
CA ALA A 771 4.19 3.27 -23.81
C ALA A 771 5.11 2.65 -22.73
N TYR A 772 4.66 2.59 -21.48
CA TYR A 772 5.46 2.00 -20.39
C TYR A 772 5.60 0.46 -20.48
N TYR A 773 4.70 -0.23 -21.20
CA TYR A 773 4.86 -1.67 -21.44
C TYR A 773 6.08 -1.96 -22.32
N TRP A 774 6.57 -0.98 -23.07
CA TRP A 774 7.81 -1.10 -23.82
C TRP A 774 8.99 -1.35 -22.88
N LEU A 775 9.21 -0.49 -21.88
CA LEU A 775 10.30 -0.65 -20.90
C LEU A 775 10.10 -1.91 -20.05
N PHE A 776 8.89 -2.10 -19.53
CA PHE A 776 8.55 -3.24 -18.68
C PHE A 776 8.79 -4.58 -19.40
N GLY A 777 8.34 -4.72 -20.65
CA GLY A 777 8.54 -5.92 -21.45
C GLY A 777 10.01 -6.21 -21.72
N HIS A 778 10.78 -5.18 -22.12
CA HIS A 778 12.21 -5.33 -22.38
C HIS A 778 13.02 -5.67 -21.12
N TYR A 779 12.64 -5.13 -19.95
CA TYR A 779 13.27 -5.47 -18.68
C TYR A 779 13.11 -6.96 -18.33
N TYR A 780 11.88 -7.49 -18.39
CA TYR A 780 11.66 -8.91 -18.12
C TYR A 780 12.19 -9.82 -19.24
N ALA A 781 12.26 -9.35 -20.49
CA ALA A 781 12.96 -10.06 -21.56
C ALA A 781 14.47 -10.16 -21.27
N ALA A 782 15.09 -9.08 -20.75
CA ALA A 782 16.49 -9.09 -20.35
C ALA A 782 16.75 -10.08 -19.22
N LEU A 783 15.90 -10.10 -18.18
CA LEU A 783 15.98 -11.10 -17.11
C LEU A 783 15.78 -12.54 -17.63
N ALA A 784 14.78 -12.77 -18.49
CA ALA A 784 14.54 -14.08 -19.08
C ALA A 784 15.71 -14.57 -19.94
N SER A 785 16.43 -13.66 -20.60
CA SER A 785 17.61 -14.00 -21.40
C SER A 785 18.73 -14.65 -20.57
N HIS A 786 18.85 -14.30 -19.29
CA HIS A 786 19.81 -14.92 -18.36
C HIS A 786 19.40 -16.35 -18.02
N SER A 787 18.11 -16.57 -17.73
CA SER A 787 17.55 -17.90 -17.49
C SER A 787 17.62 -18.82 -18.71
N VAL A 788 17.47 -18.28 -19.92
CA VAL A 788 17.64 -19.02 -21.18
C VAL A 788 19.11 -19.37 -21.42
N GLY A 789 20.02 -18.41 -21.25
CA GLY A 789 21.46 -18.59 -21.43
C GLY A 789 21.89 -18.94 -22.85
N GLY A 790 23.19 -19.20 -23.03
CA GLY A 790 23.80 -19.56 -24.31
C GLY A 790 23.60 -18.52 -25.41
N SER A 791 23.82 -18.94 -26.66
CA SER A 791 23.74 -18.06 -27.84
C SER A 791 22.37 -17.40 -28.04
N LYS A 792 21.29 -18.07 -27.64
CA LYS A 792 19.93 -17.49 -27.69
C LYS A 792 19.76 -16.36 -26.68
N GLY A 793 20.20 -16.55 -25.43
CA GLY A 793 20.17 -15.50 -24.42
C GLY A 793 21.04 -14.31 -24.80
N GLU A 794 22.24 -14.56 -25.32
CA GLU A 794 23.15 -13.52 -25.85
C GLU A 794 22.49 -12.73 -26.97
N LYS A 795 21.87 -13.41 -27.95
CA LYS A 795 21.20 -12.74 -29.06
C LYS A 795 20.05 -11.85 -28.62
N ALA A 796 19.27 -12.31 -27.64
CA ALA A 796 18.21 -11.49 -27.05
C ALA A 796 18.76 -10.22 -26.39
N ARG A 797 19.86 -10.32 -25.63
CA ARG A 797 20.50 -9.16 -25.00
C ARG A 797 21.05 -8.17 -26.02
N GLU A 798 21.61 -8.63 -27.14
CA GLU A 798 22.03 -7.75 -28.25
C GLU A 798 20.83 -6.96 -28.81
N LEU A 799 19.72 -7.64 -29.09
CA LEU A 799 18.52 -7.00 -29.66
C LEU A 799 17.93 -5.96 -28.70
N ILE A 800 17.91 -6.28 -27.39
CA ILE A 800 17.47 -5.36 -26.34
C ILE A 800 18.39 -4.13 -26.29
N CYS A 801 19.71 -4.33 -26.33
CA CYS A 801 20.67 -3.24 -26.34
C CYS A 801 20.44 -2.27 -27.50
N LYS A 802 20.28 -2.81 -28.72
CA LYS A 802 19.97 -2.00 -29.91
C LYS A 802 18.68 -1.22 -29.73
N ALA A 803 17.60 -1.86 -29.27
CA ALA A 803 16.32 -1.22 -29.07
C ALA A 803 16.38 -0.08 -28.04
N VAL A 804 17.02 -0.32 -26.89
CA VAL A 804 17.20 0.68 -25.83
C VAL A 804 18.07 1.84 -26.30
N MET A 805 19.15 1.58 -27.02
CA MET A 805 20.03 2.63 -27.54
C MET A 805 19.35 3.50 -28.61
N LEU A 806 18.52 2.90 -29.48
CA LEU A 806 17.72 3.62 -30.48
C LEU A 806 16.60 4.48 -29.87
N LYS A 807 16.05 4.09 -28.72
CA LYS A 807 14.96 4.82 -28.06
C LYS A 807 15.40 6.11 -27.36
N ARG A 808 16.71 6.34 -27.18
CA ARG A 808 17.24 7.51 -26.46
C ARG A 808 16.64 8.83 -26.94
N GLU A 809 16.34 9.71 -25.99
CA GLU A 809 15.91 11.07 -26.27
C GLU A 809 17.11 11.95 -26.68
N PRO A 810 16.89 13.05 -27.44
CA PRO A 810 17.96 13.95 -27.86
C PRO A 810 18.78 14.53 -26.70
N ASN A 811 18.15 14.75 -25.53
CA ASN A 811 18.82 15.23 -24.32
C ASN A 811 19.65 14.16 -23.59
N GLY A 812 19.67 12.92 -24.09
CA GLY A 812 20.41 11.80 -23.51
C GLY A 812 19.66 11.00 -22.43
N THR A 813 18.44 11.39 -22.09
CA THR A 813 17.55 10.60 -21.22
C THR A 813 16.84 9.49 -22.01
N TRP A 814 16.06 8.64 -21.34
CA TRP A 814 15.21 7.65 -22.00
C TRP A 814 13.75 7.90 -21.72
N LEU A 815 12.95 7.79 -22.78
CA LEU A 815 11.50 7.65 -22.74
C LEU A 815 10.83 8.73 -21.87
N GLY A 816 11.02 9.99 -22.28
CA GLY A 816 10.48 11.20 -21.64
C GLY A 816 8.97 11.38 -21.81
N HIS A 817 8.20 10.34 -21.50
CA HIS A 817 6.76 10.28 -21.72
C HIS A 817 6.00 11.19 -20.75
N LYS A 818 5.01 11.95 -21.25
CA LYS A 818 4.22 12.93 -20.47
C LYS A 818 3.62 12.35 -19.19
N GLY A 819 3.22 11.08 -19.21
CA GLY A 819 2.55 10.41 -18.09
C GLY A 819 3.43 9.84 -16.95
N PHE A 820 4.75 9.74 -17.11
CA PHE A 820 5.63 9.25 -16.02
C PHE A 820 7.00 9.93 -15.98
N GLY A 821 7.27 10.80 -16.94
CA GLY A 821 8.45 11.65 -16.97
C GLY A 821 9.75 10.94 -17.35
N PRO A 822 10.76 11.74 -17.75
CA PRO A 822 12.09 11.25 -18.12
C PRO A 822 12.85 10.58 -16.98
N LEU A 823 12.54 10.89 -15.71
CA LEU A 823 13.14 10.21 -14.56
C LEU A 823 12.78 8.73 -14.55
N CYS A 824 11.49 8.39 -14.59
CA CYS A 824 11.07 6.99 -14.60
C CYS A 824 11.55 6.25 -15.85
N GLY A 825 11.47 6.89 -17.03
CA GLY A 825 11.97 6.31 -18.27
C GLY A 825 13.47 6.02 -18.25
N THR A 826 14.27 6.95 -17.70
CA THR A 826 15.73 6.80 -17.58
C THR A 826 16.12 5.75 -16.55
N SER A 827 15.51 5.76 -15.36
CA SER A 827 15.77 4.75 -14.34
C SER A 827 15.45 3.35 -14.85
N HIS A 828 14.31 3.15 -15.54
CA HIS A 828 13.97 1.85 -16.09
C HIS A 828 14.89 1.42 -17.24
N ALA A 829 15.30 2.35 -18.12
CA ALA A 829 16.28 2.05 -19.16
C ALA A 829 17.62 1.61 -18.56
N LEU A 830 18.08 2.28 -17.51
CA LEU A 830 19.29 1.89 -16.79
C LEU A 830 19.14 0.54 -16.09
N LEU A 831 17.96 0.19 -15.55
CA LEU A 831 17.71 -1.18 -15.07
C LEU A 831 17.88 -2.21 -16.18
N ILE A 832 17.38 -1.94 -17.39
CA ILE A 832 17.58 -2.82 -18.54
C ILE A 832 19.07 -2.91 -18.87
N MET A 833 19.76 -1.78 -19.04
CA MET A 833 21.19 -1.73 -19.33
C MET A 833 22.03 -2.44 -18.25
N GLY A 834 21.56 -2.43 -16.99
CA GLY A 834 22.16 -3.12 -15.87
C GLY A 834 22.21 -4.64 -16.06
N GLN A 835 21.19 -5.20 -16.71
CA GLN A 835 21.11 -6.61 -17.07
C GLN A 835 21.93 -6.98 -18.32
N LEU A 836 22.52 -6.00 -19.00
CA LEU A 836 23.25 -6.16 -20.26
C LEU A 836 24.78 -6.06 -20.09
N LYS A 837 25.28 -5.92 -18.87
CA LYS A 837 26.72 -5.70 -18.57
C LYS A 837 27.64 -6.83 -19.01
N ASP A 838 27.14 -8.07 -19.04
CA ASP A 838 27.93 -9.25 -19.41
C ASP A 838 28.25 -9.32 -20.91
N MET A 839 27.72 -8.41 -21.74
CA MET A 839 28.04 -8.31 -23.19
C MET A 839 29.40 -7.66 -23.48
N SER A 840 30.37 -7.80 -22.57
CA SER A 840 31.78 -7.41 -22.74
C SER A 840 32.09 -5.92 -22.97
N TRP A 841 31.38 -4.99 -22.30
CA TRP A 841 31.86 -3.60 -22.12
C TRP A 841 32.29 -3.30 -20.67
N ALA A 842 32.20 -4.29 -19.78
CA ALA A 842 32.80 -4.26 -18.45
C ALA A 842 34.31 -4.59 -18.54
N ILE A 843 35.16 -3.57 -18.69
CA ILE A 843 36.59 -3.74 -18.42
C ILE A 843 36.82 -3.43 -16.94
N ILE A 844 36.92 -4.47 -16.12
CA ILE A 844 38.12 -4.92 -15.36
C ILE A 844 37.73 -6.24 -14.65
N PRO A 845 38.55 -7.31 -14.74
CA PRO A 845 38.28 -8.58 -14.07
C PRO A 845 38.27 -8.41 -12.55
N ASN A 846 37.32 -9.06 -11.87
CA ASN A 846 37.34 -9.27 -10.43
C ASN A 846 38.67 -9.91 -10.02
N ALA A 847 39.54 -9.13 -9.38
CA ALA A 847 40.56 -9.65 -8.50
C ALA A 847 39.84 -10.28 -7.28
N GLY A 848 39.57 -11.59 -7.36
CA GLY A 848 38.80 -12.27 -6.31
C GLY A 848 38.36 -13.70 -6.58
N LYS A 849 38.98 -14.42 -7.52
CA LYS A 849 39.03 -15.89 -7.44
C LYS A 849 40.44 -16.27 -7.03
N ALA A 850 40.67 -16.34 -5.72
CA ALA A 850 41.73 -17.20 -5.21
C ALA A 850 41.27 -18.64 -5.46
N GLU A 851 41.78 -19.25 -6.52
CA GLU A 851 41.77 -20.69 -6.68
C GLU A 851 42.55 -21.30 -5.52
N GLY A 852 41.86 -22.08 -4.69
CA GLY A 852 42.42 -22.89 -3.64
C GLY A 852 42.33 -24.37 -4.01
N LYS A 853 43.41 -24.85 -4.65
CA LYS A 853 43.81 -26.25 -4.92
C LYS A 853 43.01 -27.09 -5.90
#